data_AF-R6BWR6-F1
#
_entry.id   AF-R6BWR6-F1
#
_cell.length_a   1.000
_cell.length_b   1.000
_cell.length_c   1.000
_cell.angle_alpha   90.00
_cell.angle_beta   90.00
_cell.angle_gamma   90.00
#
_symmetry.space_group_name_H-M   'P 1'
#
loop_
_entity.id
_entity.type
_entity.pdbx_description
1 polymer ?
#
loop_
_entity_poly.entity_id
_entity_poly.type
_entity_poly.pdbx_seq_one_letter_code
_entity_poly.pdbx_strand_id
1 'polypeptide(L)'
;MAEDLVIKKEHRPLEVRELSELDKAFDLADNIVTKNYLARLNEYQLIKTDTSPVYESASLFRVKKIVYDRNENNLQKLINTYASTAGFNGSIVMVINSNGKNVELYLGTTGANTIDAARASAKALANNLMGNFPGSLSAYEDIVLDNQPLEALMNDCTKNSYTNIVSVSGVGSSREKEDVANENYIQGIEKMIDTMQGTAFSAVFIANILDEDKLLDIKAEYELLYSKLVPFLKSELSFNESSADGVTRTLSKSLSTTLSKSRSSALSAGTSESNAHTEGHSVTNTDSANISHSEGISKGVHMGLAGNGASLGHQSSTSFGYSHSISRTRSFSDTTTFGTTKTQTNTIGDSEAKGEIESTADGKSLTETTGRSLQITYINKTIQGLLDRIDEQLERLKESKNYGVFATAAYFLAADSMTAKMAASSYKALINGNCTHVETAHINSWQDEYSVSVIKNYLRKLEHPVFSFTDGNEITPASIVSGRELAVQMGLPQKSIPGVSVIETAAFGRNIENDTIKGHRYIELGNLYHMGREEEGTNGKIPVKLDMDSLTMHTFITGSTGKGKSNAIYSILEHVMGRGMQDGEKEVTFLVIEPAKGEYKDKFGHYANVTVYGTNKKKMNLLRINPFSFPEDIDVHEHIDRLIEIFNVCWPMYAAMPAVLKDAIERSYINAGWDLTESECKYCKVFGRNMYPSFIDVLKMINVVMEESKYSADSKGDYTGALCTRVKSLTNGIYGQIFSTDELSTEELFDSNVIIDLSRVGSVETKSLIMGLLIMKMQEYRMSAHTQNNSGLKHLTVLEEAHNLLKRTSSDQGSDSANLLGKSVEMLANSIAEMRTYGEGFIIADQAPGLLDMAVIRNTNTKIILGLPDISDRELVGRAASLNDNQIVELSKLKTGIAAVYQNNWLEPVLCHIHPCRDDETPYLLKEHTERTDDGKMKEEVIDYLMLPAPKKMEINSNKIAELEKSVYKLQIASDTKIDIIKYFREKNPDKIQELRSRIVYSMFNSETALVLSNTERHDIHSWYNMMLEKLEPNIENFSQLDQDKILAIIANEHAERIKTQDAAEIREELLKYIKSREQV
;
A
#
# COMPACT_ATOMS: atom_id res chain seq x y z
N MET A 1 77.23 22.75 84.25
CA MET A 1 77.96 22.11 83.14
C MET A 1 77.18 20.84 82.82
N ALA A 2 76.35 20.88 81.77
CA ALA A 2 76.72 20.45 80.41
C ALA A 2 76.98 18.94 80.40
N GLU A 3 76.36 18.07 79.60
CA GLU A 3 75.66 18.19 78.32
C GLU A 3 74.94 16.85 78.06
N ASP A 4 73.79 16.94 77.38
CA ASP A 4 73.27 16.07 76.32
C ASP A 4 73.46 14.54 76.36
N LEU A 5 72.33 13.84 76.47
CA LEU A 5 72.06 12.59 75.77
C LEU A 5 70.65 12.65 75.19
N VAL A 6 70.49 13.46 74.13
CA VAL A 6 69.30 13.47 73.28
C VAL A 6 69.37 12.24 72.37
N ILE A 7 68.56 11.23 72.66
CA ILE A 7 68.30 10.12 71.74
C ILE A 7 67.41 10.67 70.62
N LYS A 8 68.00 10.94 69.44
CA LYS A 8 67.24 11.18 68.21
C LYS A 8 66.47 9.92 67.84
N LYS A 9 65.15 9.92 68.01
CA LYS A 9 64.26 9.00 67.28
C LYS A 9 64.36 9.35 65.80
N GLU A 10 64.91 8.46 64.99
CA GLU A 10 64.65 8.48 63.55
C GLU A 10 63.15 8.28 63.34
N HIS A 11 62.44 9.34 62.95
CA HIS A 11 61.14 9.21 62.32
C HIS A 11 61.36 8.58 60.94
N ARG A 12 61.26 7.26 60.85
CA ARG A 12 60.95 6.61 59.57
C ARG A 12 59.46 6.82 59.31
N PRO A 13 59.05 7.46 58.20
CA PRO A 13 57.64 7.54 57.84
C PRO A 13 57.11 6.12 57.58
N LEU A 14 55.89 5.85 58.05
CA LEU A 14 55.20 4.57 57.87
C LEU A 14 54.73 4.34 56.41
N GLU A 15 54.73 5.39 55.59
CA GLU A 15 54.46 5.31 54.15
C GLU A 15 55.74 5.56 53.33
N VAL A 16 56.17 4.55 52.58
CA VAL A 16 57.36 4.56 51.71
C VAL A 16 57.00 4.91 50.25
N ARG A 17 55.78 5.40 50.00
CA ARG A 17 55.27 5.66 48.64
C ARG A 17 55.33 7.15 48.32
N GLU A 18 55.93 7.51 47.19
CA GLU A 18 55.89 8.88 46.70
C GLU A 18 54.47 9.22 46.19
N LEU A 19 53.74 10.04 46.96
CA LEU A 19 52.39 10.51 46.61
C LEU A 19 52.32 11.10 45.19
N SER A 20 53.37 11.78 44.74
CA SER A 20 53.43 12.35 43.38
C SER A 20 53.52 11.32 42.25
N GLU A 21 54.12 10.15 42.49
CA GLU A 21 54.14 9.08 41.49
C GLU A 21 52.78 8.38 41.43
N LEU A 22 52.12 8.25 42.57
CA LEU A 22 50.79 7.67 42.68
C LEU A 22 49.73 8.53 41.97
N ASP A 23 49.77 9.85 42.18
CA ASP A 23 48.86 10.79 41.52
C ASP A 23 49.03 10.76 39.99
N LYS A 24 50.27 10.71 39.49
CA LYS A 24 50.55 10.54 38.05
C LYS A 24 50.01 9.23 37.49
N ALA A 25 50.10 8.14 38.26
CA ALA A 25 49.58 6.85 37.85
C ALA A 25 48.04 6.84 37.79
N PHE A 26 47.37 7.53 38.73
CA PHE A 26 45.91 7.69 38.69
C PHE A 26 45.45 8.60 37.55
N ASP A 27 46.16 9.69 37.26
CA ASP A 27 45.87 10.54 36.11
C ASP A 27 46.05 9.79 34.79
N LEU A 28 47.06 8.92 34.70
CA LEU A 28 47.28 8.07 33.52
C LEU A 28 46.18 7.01 33.38
N ALA A 29 45.76 6.39 34.48
CA ALA A 29 44.63 5.47 34.49
C ALA A 29 43.31 6.16 34.09
N ASP A 30 43.04 7.36 34.60
CA ASP A 30 41.88 8.16 34.20
C ASP A 30 41.92 8.50 32.71
N ASN A 31 43.07 8.95 32.20
CA ASN A 31 43.22 9.28 30.78
C ASN A 31 43.01 8.08 29.84
N ILE A 32 43.36 6.86 30.26
CA ILE A 32 43.13 5.63 29.48
C ILE A 32 41.65 5.22 29.55
N VAL A 33 41.05 5.19 30.76
CA VAL A 33 39.65 4.77 30.96
C VAL A 33 38.67 5.73 30.27
N THR A 34 38.93 7.03 30.35
CA THR A 34 38.10 8.08 29.73
C THR A 34 38.48 8.36 28.28
N LYS A 35 39.59 7.78 27.80
CA LYS A 35 40.20 8.06 26.50
C LYS A 35 40.43 9.54 26.21
N ASN A 36 40.75 10.33 27.23
CA ASN A 36 41.08 11.75 27.08
C ASN A 36 42.24 12.03 26.11
N TYR A 37 43.08 11.03 25.81
CA TYR A 37 44.12 11.11 24.77
C TYR A 37 43.52 11.43 23.39
N LEU A 38 42.27 11.03 23.11
CA LEU A 38 41.55 11.37 21.88
C LEU A 38 41.32 12.88 21.72
N ALA A 39 41.33 13.65 22.82
CA ALA A 39 41.20 15.11 22.78
C ALA A 39 42.44 15.83 22.24
N ARG A 40 43.60 15.16 22.24
CA ARG A 40 44.91 15.72 21.87
C ARG A 40 45.52 15.03 20.66
N LEU A 41 44.71 14.38 19.82
CA LEU A 41 45.19 13.64 18.64
C LEU A 41 45.96 14.52 17.64
N ASN A 42 45.64 15.81 17.60
CA ASN A 42 46.36 16.80 16.80
C ASN A 42 47.79 17.11 17.30
N GLU A 43 48.15 16.71 18.52
CA GLU A 43 49.47 16.93 19.12
C GLU A 43 50.44 15.75 18.90
N TYR A 44 49.93 14.57 18.49
CA TYR A 44 50.74 13.37 18.28
C TYR A 44 51.33 13.25 16.87
N GLN A 45 52.45 12.53 16.74
CA GLN A 45 53.11 12.32 15.46
C GLN A 45 52.39 11.27 14.61
N LEU A 46 52.09 11.63 13.36
CA LEU A 46 51.40 10.78 12.40
C LEU A 46 52.36 9.81 11.69
N ILE A 47 51.99 8.53 11.60
CA ILE A 47 52.76 7.49 10.91
C ILE A 47 52.35 7.45 9.43
N LYS A 48 53.30 7.31 8.51
CA LYS A 48 53.01 7.24 7.07
C LYS A 48 52.53 5.84 6.66
N THR A 49 51.49 5.77 5.84
CA THR A 49 51.06 4.56 5.14
C THR A 49 51.64 4.49 3.72
N ASP A 50 51.82 3.28 3.20
CA ASP A 50 52.11 3.04 1.78
C ASP A 50 50.94 3.46 0.88
N THR A 51 51.20 3.66 -0.41
CA THR A 51 50.16 3.93 -1.41
C THR A 51 49.80 2.64 -2.14
N SER A 52 48.61 2.11 -1.88
CA SER A 52 48.02 0.99 -2.63
C SER A 52 46.62 1.39 -3.12
N PRO A 53 46.13 0.80 -4.22
CA PRO A 53 44.78 1.08 -4.71
C PRO A 53 43.69 0.62 -3.74
N VAL A 54 42.61 1.39 -3.63
CA VAL A 54 41.52 1.13 -2.67
C VAL A 54 40.71 -0.13 -3.01
N TYR A 55 40.63 -0.48 -4.29
CA TYR A 55 39.87 -1.64 -4.76
C TYR A 55 40.47 -2.98 -4.34
N GLU A 56 41.72 -3.00 -3.85
CA GLU A 56 42.36 -4.21 -3.33
C GLU A 56 41.78 -4.63 -1.97
N SER A 57 41.41 -3.64 -1.14
CA SER A 57 40.98 -3.87 0.25
C SER A 57 39.52 -3.52 0.51
N ALA A 58 38.86 -2.77 -0.37
CA ALA A 58 37.49 -2.29 -0.17
C ALA A 58 36.60 -2.40 -1.41
N SER A 59 35.30 -2.49 -1.16
CA SER A 59 34.26 -2.44 -2.19
C SER A 59 33.06 -1.64 -1.67
N LEU A 60 32.61 -0.65 -2.45
CA LEU A 60 31.47 0.22 -2.14
C LEU A 60 30.38 0.09 -3.20
N PHE A 61 29.14 0.36 -2.81
CA PHE A 61 27.98 0.47 -3.68
C PHE A 61 27.17 1.72 -3.34
N ARG A 62 26.46 2.25 -4.35
CA ARG A 62 25.69 3.50 -4.21
C ARG A 62 24.28 3.25 -3.70
N VAL A 63 23.85 4.04 -2.71
CA VAL A 63 22.47 4.06 -2.20
C VAL A 63 21.74 5.28 -2.77
N LYS A 64 20.84 5.07 -3.73
CA LYS A 64 20.05 6.15 -4.35
C LYS A 64 18.65 6.30 -3.74
N LYS A 65 18.14 5.21 -3.17
CA LYS A 65 16.77 5.12 -2.69
C LYS A 65 16.73 4.27 -1.42
N ILE A 66 15.87 4.64 -0.49
CA ILE A 66 15.58 3.87 0.73
C ILE A 66 14.07 3.70 0.81
N VAL A 67 13.63 2.46 0.97
CA VAL A 67 12.22 2.09 1.15
C VAL A 67 12.08 1.45 2.51
N TYR A 68 11.09 1.90 3.27
CA TYR A 68 10.73 1.25 4.52
C TYR A 68 9.22 1.31 4.78
N ASP A 69 8.77 0.41 5.64
CA ASP A 69 7.42 0.41 6.19
C ASP A 69 7.35 1.39 7.37
N ARG A 70 6.32 2.25 7.36
CA ARG A 70 6.05 3.25 8.40
C ARG A 70 5.92 2.61 9.79
N ASN A 71 5.41 1.38 9.87
CA ASN A 71 5.12 0.69 11.12
C ASN A 71 6.32 -0.05 11.73
N GLU A 72 7.44 -0.18 11.01
CA GLU A 72 8.61 -0.94 11.46
C GLU A 72 9.74 -0.04 11.93
N ASN A 73 10.50 -0.43 12.95
CA ASN A 73 11.60 0.40 13.47
C ASN A 73 12.84 0.32 12.55
N ASN A 74 13.15 1.43 11.85
CA ASN A 74 14.26 1.51 10.92
C ASN A 74 15.63 1.35 11.58
N LEU A 75 15.78 1.83 12.82
CA LEU A 75 17.03 1.71 13.56
C LEU A 75 17.31 0.23 13.87
N GLN A 76 16.32 -0.52 14.36
CA GLN A 76 16.46 -1.95 14.64
C GLN A 76 16.81 -2.77 13.38
N LYS A 77 16.19 -2.46 12.24
CA LYS A 77 16.54 -3.06 10.95
C LYS A 77 17.99 -2.81 10.54
N LEU A 78 18.49 -1.61 10.80
CA LEU A 78 19.88 -1.27 10.51
C LEU A 78 20.85 -2.00 11.47
N ILE A 79 20.50 -2.12 12.75
CA ILE A 79 21.25 -2.92 13.73
C ILE A 79 21.38 -4.37 13.24
N ASN A 80 20.29 -4.98 12.79
CA ASN A 80 20.31 -6.34 12.24
C ASN A 80 21.20 -6.46 10.99
N THR A 81 21.19 -5.43 10.13
CA THR A 81 22.04 -5.38 8.93
C THR A 81 23.53 -5.35 9.29
N TYR A 82 23.92 -4.54 10.27
CA TYR A 82 25.30 -4.42 10.71
C TYR A 82 25.77 -5.63 11.53
N ALA A 83 24.94 -6.16 12.43
CA ALA A 83 25.24 -7.37 13.18
C ALA A 83 25.45 -8.58 12.24
N SER A 84 24.64 -8.70 11.19
CA SER A 84 24.81 -9.77 10.19
C SER A 84 26.13 -9.63 9.41
N THR A 85 26.58 -8.40 9.17
CA THR A 85 27.85 -8.11 8.47
C THR A 85 29.05 -8.41 9.38
N ALA A 86 28.90 -8.23 10.70
CA ALA A 86 29.92 -8.62 11.66
C ALA A 86 30.24 -10.12 11.60
N GLY A 87 29.24 -10.97 11.34
CA GLY A 87 29.43 -12.42 11.17
C GLY A 87 30.31 -12.83 9.97
N PHE A 88 30.57 -11.92 9.04
CA PHE A 88 31.46 -12.13 7.89
C PHE A 88 32.86 -11.50 8.06
N ASN A 89 33.21 -11.04 9.27
CA ASN A 89 34.44 -10.29 9.57
C ASN A 89 34.66 -9.07 8.65
N GLY A 90 33.58 -8.44 8.19
CA GLY A 90 33.65 -7.25 7.33
C GLY A 90 33.64 -5.96 8.15
N SER A 91 34.66 -5.11 7.97
CA SER A 91 34.62 -3.71 8.44
C SER A 91 33.70 -2.89 7.55
N ILE A 92 32.84 -2.06 8.13
CA ILE A 92 31.80 -1.30 7.41
C ILE A 92 32.30 0.12 7.11
N VAL A 93 31.97 0.62 5.93
CA VAL A 93 32.28 1.99 5.50
C VAL A 93 31.02 2.66 4.98
N MET A 94 30.83 3.93 5.35
CA MET A 94 29.83 4.82 4.77
C MET A 94 30.52 6.08 4.24
N VAL A 95 30.17 6.51 3.03
CA VAL A 95 30.71 7.75 2.43
C VAL A 95 29.55 8.63 1.99
N ILE A 96 29.59 9.90 2.40
CA ILE A 96 28.66 10.94 1.97
C ILE A 96 29.48 11.99 1.22
N ASN A 97 29.18 12.19 -0.06
CA ASN A 97 29.87 13.17 -0.89
C ASN A 97 28.88 14.24 -1.39
N SER A 98 29.12 15.50 -1.07
CA SER A 98 28.29 16.63 -1.48
C SER A 98 29.07 17.58 -2.38
N ASN A 99 28.49 17.90 -3.54
CA ASN A 99 29.01 18.97 -4.40
C ASN A 99 28.37 20.35 -4.10
N GLY A 100 27.61 20.46 -3.00
CA GLY A 100 26.85 21.65 -2.62
C GLY A 100 25.42 21.74 -3.20
N LYS A 101 25.09 20.93 -4.23
CA LYS A 101 23.74 20.84 -4.80
C LYS A 101 23.11 19.47 -4.59
N ASN A 102 23.85 18.42 -4.90
CA ASN A 102 23.44 17.02 -4.73
C ASN A 102 24.38 16.32 -3.75
N VAL A 103 23.81 15.34 -3.05
CA VAL A 103 24.49 14.49 -2.09
C VAL A 103 24.42 13.05 -2.59
N GLU A 104 25.56 12.38 -2.55
CA GLU A 104 25.69 10.98 -2.91
C GLU A 104 26.05 10.16 -1.67
N LEU A 105 25.30 9.09 -1.43
CA LEU A 105 25.49 8.17 -0.31
C LEU A 105 26.01 6.83 -0.82
N TYR A 106 27.10 6.35 -0.23
CA TYR A 106 27.72 5.07 -0.52
C TYR A 106 27.90 4.25 0.76
N LEU A 107 27.74 2.94 0.64
CA LEU A 107 27.99 1.96 1.69
C LEU A 107 28.89 0.85 1.16
N GLY A 108 29.60 0.17 2.04
CA GLY A 108 30.36 -1.01 1.64
C GLY A 108 31.24 -1.53 2.75
N THR A 109 32.25 -2.31 2.37
CA THR A 109 33.15 -2.98 3.31
C THR A 109 34.61 -2.73 2.96
N THR A 110 35.48 -2.74 3.96
CA THR A 110 36.94 -2.56 3.85
C THR A 110 37.69 -3.62 4.69
N GLY A 111 39.01 -3.69 4.54
CA GLY A 111 39.89 -4.58 5.31
C GLY A 111 40.01 -6.00 4.75
N ALA A 112 39.60 -6.23 3.51
CA ALA A 112 39.75 -7.53 2.86
C ALA A 112 41.18 -7.74 2.32
N ASN A 113 41.63 -8.99 2.31
CA ASN A 113 42.97 -9.36 1.81
C ASN A 113 43.02 -9.56 0.27
N THR A 114 41.86 -9.64 -0.38
CA THR A 114 41.74 -9.86 -1.84
C THR A 114 40.54 -9.11 -2.39
N ILE A 115 40.57 -8.77 -3.68
CA ILE A 115 39.48 -8.10 -4.40
C ILE A 115 38.18 -8.92 -4.33
N ASP A 116 38.28 -10.24 -4.51
CA ASP A 116 37.12 -11.14 -4.49
C ASP A 116 36.48 -11.20 -3.09
N ALA A 117 37.29 -11.20 -2.04
CA ALA A 117 36.79 -11.12 -0.67
C ALA A 117 36.14 -9.77 -0.37
N ALA A 118 36.72 -8.66 -0.85
CA ALA A 118 36.15 -7.32 -0.70
C ALA A 118 34.75 -7.23 -1.34
N ARG A 119 34.61 -7.76 -2.57
CA ARG A 119 33.33 -7.81 -3.29
C ARG A 119 32.33 -8.76 -2.63
N ALA A 120 32.76 -9.91 -2.14
CA ALA A 120 31.88 -10.86 -1.45
C ALA A 120 31.29 -10.25 -0.17
N SER A 121 32.10 -9.59 0.65
CA SER A 121 31.65 -8.93 1.89
C SER A 121 30.70 -7.75 1.60
N ALA A 122 31.00 -6.93 0.59
CA ALA A 122 30.12 -5.84 0.18
C ALA A 122 28.80 -6.35 -0.42
N LYS A 123 28.83 -7.45 -1.18
CA LYS A 123 27.62 -8.13 -1.69
C LYS A 123 26.77 -8.70 -0.55
N ALA A 124 27.40 -9.29 0.48
CA ALA A 124 26.70 -9.76 1.67
C ALA A 124 26.01 -8.60 2.42
N LEU A 125 26.71 -7.48 2.64
CA LEU A 125 26.13 -6.28 3.24
C LEU A 125 24.95 -5.73 2.41
N ALA A 126 25.10 -5.65 1.09
CA ALA A 126 24.03 -5.20 0.19
C ALA A 126 22.79 -6.13 0.24
N ASN A 127 23.01 -7.45 0.25
CA ASN A 127 21.92 -8.44 0.36
C ASN A 127 21.20 -8.35 1.72
N ASN A 128 21.95 -8.18 2.82
CA ASN A 128 21.37 -7.98 4.15
C ASN A 128 20.55 -6.68 4.21
N LEU A 129 21.05 -5.61 3.58
CA LEU A 129 20.31 -4.35 3.46
C LEU A 129 19.04 -4.53 2.63
N MET A 130 19.08 -5.28 1.52
CA MET A 130 17.90 -5.61 0.72
C MET A 130 16.88 -6.48 1.47
N GLY A 131 17.34 -7.35 2.38
CA GLY A 131 16.46 -8.16 3.22
C GLY A 131 15.67 -7.32 4.23
N ASN A 132 16.33 -6.33 4.85
CA ASN A 132 15.71 -5.45 5.86
C ASN A 132 14.97 -4.25 5.25
N PHE A 133 15.45 -3.72 4.12
CA PHE A 133 14.91 -2.57 3.39
C PHE A 133 14.61 -2.94 1.93
N PRO A 134 13.61 -3.82 1.70
CA PRO A 134 13.28 -4.32 0.36
C PRO A 134 12.95 -3.18 -0.60
N GLY A 135 13.49 -3.25 -1.83
CA GLY A 135 13.29 -2.23 -2.87
C GLY A 135 14.13 -0.95 -2.74
N SER A 136 15.05 -0.89 -1.77
CA SER A 136 16.02 0.21 -1.62
C SER A 136 17.19 0.12 -2.60
N LEU A 137 17.63 -1.10 -2.92
CA LEU A 137 18.74 -1.36 -3.83
C LEU A 137 18.28 -2.14 -5.07
N SER A 138 18.93 -1.87 -6.20
CA SER A 138 18.87 -2.71 -7.41
C SER A 138 19.79 -3.93 -7.26
N ALA A 139 19.90 -4.78 -8.29
CA ALA A 139 20.88 -5.85 -8.34
C ALA A 139 22.28 -5.33 -8.01
N TYR A 140 23.04 -6.07 -7.20
CA TYR A 140 24.34 -5.63 -6.68
C TYR A 140 25.31 -5.26 -7.81
N GLU A 141 25.28 -6.02 -8.89
CA GLU A 141 26.10 -5.84 -10.09
C GLU A 141 25.87 -4.47 -10.77
N ASP A 142 24.69 -3.86 -10.62
CA ASP A 142 24.36 -2.55 -11.22
C ASP A 142 24.76 -1.36 -10.33
N ILE A 143 25.01 -1.61 -9.04
CA ILE A 143 25.21 -0.56 -8.03
C ILE A 143 26.61 -0.53 -7.44
N VAL A 144 27.38 -1.62 -7.58
CA VAL A 144 28.76 -1.72 -7.11
C VAL A 144 29.65 -0.77 -7.90
N LEU A 145 30.60 -0.14 -7.20
CA LEU A 145 31.64 0.65 -7.83
C LEU A 145 32.80 -0.28 -8.22
N ASP A 146 33.01 -0.45 -9.53
CA ASP A 146 34.19 -1.13 -10.05
C ASP A 146 35.48 -0.34 -9.76
N ASN A 147 36.63 -0.97 -10.01
CA ASN A 147 37.96 -0.46 -9.66
C ASN A 147 38.17 1.03 -10.01
N GLN A 148 37.87 1.43 -11.26
CA GLN A 148 38.03 2.81 -11.72
C GLN A 148 37.02 3.79 -11.08
N PRO A 149 35.69 3.50 -11.09
CA PRO A 149 34.71 4.32 -10.39
C PRO A 149 35.01 4.52 -8.89
N LEU A 150 35.46 3.47 -8.20
CA LEU A 150 35.80 3.55 -6.78
C LEU A 150 36.99 4.47 -6.54
N GLU A 151 38.06 4.32 -7.32
CA GLU A 151 39.21 5.23 -7.27
C GLU A 151 38.82 6.67 -7.60
N ALA A 152 37.96 6.89 -8.59
CA ALA A 152 37.47 8.22 -8.95
C ALA A 152 36.68 8.86 -7.80
N LEU A 153 35.81 8.09 -7.12
CA LEU A 153 35.08 8.55 -5.94
C LEU A 153 36.04 8.96 -4.83
N MET A 154 37.00 8.10 -4.48
CA MET A 154 37.95 8.39 -3.41
C MET A 154 38.85 9.59 -3.73
N ASN A 155 39.22 9.77 -5.00
CA ASN A 155 39.93 10.95 -5.46
C ASN A 155 39.08 12.23 -5.39
N ASP A 156 37.77 12.17 -5.68
CA ASP A 156 36.88 13.32 -5.49
C ASP A 156 36.65 13.63 -4.01
N CYS A 157 36.47 12.61 -3.16
CA CYS A 157 36.32 12.78 -1.71
C CYS A 157 37.57 13.33 -1.02
N THR A 158 38.75 13.07 -1.59
CA THR A 158 40.05 13.52 -1.07
C THR A 158 40.75 14.53 -1.97
N LYS A 159 40.00 15.25 -2.81
CA LYS A 159 40.55 16.18 -3.80
C LYS A 159 41.47 17.23 -3.20
N ASN A 160 42.38 17.75 -4.03
CA ASN A 160 43.40 18.70 -3.59
C ASN A 160 42.82 20.00 -3.05
N SER A 161 41.63 20.42 -3.50
CA SER A 161 40.94 21.61 -3.00
C SER A 161 40.44 21.47 -1.55
N TYR A 162 40.34 20.25 -1.01
CA TYR A 162 40.01 20.02 0.40
C TYR A 162 41.26 20.08 1.25
N THR A 163 41.52 21.25 1.83
CA THR A 163 42.71 21.52 2.64
C THR A 163 42.48 21.30 4.13
N ASN A 164 41.24 21.04 4.56
CA ASN A 164 40.88 20.89 5.96
C ASN A 164 40.26 19.50 6.21
N ILE A 165 40.76 18.80 7.24
CA ILE A 165 40.21 17.52 7.69
C ILE A 165 39.87 17.62 9.16
N VAL A 166 38.67 17.17 9.53
CA VAL A 166 38.19 17.12 10.90
C VAL A 166 37.73 15.71 11.22
N SER A 167 38.24 15.10 12.29
CA SER A 167 37.76 13.81 12.79
C SER A 167 36.81 14.01 13.97
N VAL A 168 35.83 13.11 14.09
CA VAL A 168 34.94 12.98 15.24
C VAL A 168 35.07 11.57 15.78
N SER A 169 35.52 11.49 17.02
CA SER A 169 35.65 10.25 17.81
C SER A 169 34.61 10.30 18.92
N GLY A 170 33.89 9.22 19.17
CA GLY A 170 32.94 9.14 20.27
C GLY A 170 31.98 7.97 20.15
N VAL A 171 31.19 7.76 21.19
CA VAL A 171 30.15 6.73 21.24
C VAL A 171 28.80 7.36 20.92
N GLY A 172 28.13 6.83 19.90
CA GLY A 172 26.78 7.27 19.52
C GLY A 172 25.73 6.56 20.34
N SER A 173 24.79 7.30 20.92
CA SER A 173 23.67 6.70 21.65
C SER A 173 22.35 7.35 21.29
N SER A 174 21.27 6.58 21.39
CA SER A 174 19.92 7.12 21.24
C SER A 174 19.65 8.14 22.35
N ARG A 175 19.02 9.26 22.00
CA ARG A 175 18.51 10.24 22.98
C ARG A 175 17.29 9.74 23.73
N GLU A 176 16.63 8.71 23.21
CA GLU A 176 15.42 8.15 23.80
C GLU A 176 15.74 6.90 24.60
N LYS A 177 15.12 6.74 25.77
CA LYS A 177 15.36 5.61 26.68
C LYS A 177 14.64 4.33 26.26
N GLU A 178 13.57 4.46 25.47
CA GLU A 178 12.77 3.36 24.94
C GLU A 178 12.86 3.33 23.41
N ASP A 179 12.53 2.19 22.81
CA ASP A 179 12.47 2.05 21.36
C ASP A 179 11.26 2.83 20.84
N VAL A 180 11.52 3.82 19.98
CA VAL A 180 10.53 4.81 19.58
C VAL A 180 10.15 4.59 18.11
N ALA A 181 8.87 4.82 17.81
CA ALA A 181 8.36 4.73 16.44
C ALA A 181 9.11 5.71 15.50
N ASN A 182 9.26 5.34 14.22
CA ASN A 182 10.03 6.12 13.24
C ASN A 182 9.63 7.60 13.19
N GLU A 183 8.34 7.93 13.33
CA GLU A 183 7.83 9.30 13.28
C GLU A 183 8.45 10.23 14.32
N ASN A 184 8.89 9.66 15.43
CA ASN A 184 9.42 10.39 16.57
C ASN A 184 10.95 10.34 16.62
N TYR A 185 11.64 9.61 15.73
CA TYR A 185 13.10 9.53 15.76
C TYR A 185 13.77 10.86 15.32
N ILE A 186 14.64 11.39 16.18
CA ILE A 186 15.17 12.76 16.03
C ILE A 186 16.64 12.79 15.55
N GLN A 187 17.35 11.66 15.49
CA GLN A 187 18.80 11.60 15.20
C GLN A 187 19.15 11.17 13.77
N GLY A 188 18.34 11.54 12.78
CA GLY A 188 18.60 11.21 11.37
C GLY A 188 19.77 12.00 10.77
N ILE A 189 20.60 11.32 9.95
CA ILE A 189 21.78 11.92 9.30
C ILE A 189 21.40 13.05 8.33
N GLU A 190 20.16 13.07 7.84
CA GLU A 190 19.64 14.13 6.98
C GLU A 190 19.74 15.51 7.64
N LYS A 191 19.64 15.61 8.97
CA LYS A 191 19.75 16.89 9.67
C LYS A 191 21.14 17.52 9.58
N MET A 192 22.18 16.68 9.56
CA MET A 192 23.55 17.15 9.31
C MET A 192 23.68 17.63 7.88
N ILE A 193 23.11 16.88 6.93
CA ILE A 193 23.16 17.21 5.50
C ILE A 193 22.42 18.53 5.24
N ASP A 194 21.27 18.75 5.86
CA ASP A 194 20.49 19.99 5.79
C ASP A 194 21.25 21.18 6.38
N THR A 195 22.00 20.97 7.48
CA THR A 195 22.87 22.01 8.05
C THR A 195 23.97 22.45 7.07
N MET A 196 24.39 21.53 6.18
CA MET A 196 25.46 21.74 5.21
C MET A 196 24.94 22.14 3.82
N GLN A 197 23.65 22.46 3.67
CA GLN A 197 23.05 22.79 2.39
C GLN A 197 23.80 23.95 1.69
N GLY A 198 24.09 23.78 0.39
CA GLY A 198 24.82 24.77 -0.40
C GLY A 198 26.35 24.69 -0.28
N THR A 199 26.90 23.80 0.56
CA THR A 199 28.35 23.66 0.75
C THR A 199 28.85 22.29 0.28
N ALA A 200 30.02 22.29 -0.36
CA ALA A 200 30.66 21.06 -0.82
C ALA A 200 31.54 20.48 0.29
N PHE A 201 31.31 19.21 0.62
CA PHE A 201 32.06 18.48 1.65
C PHE A 201 32.04 16.98 1.35
N SER A 202 32.98 16.25 1.93
CA SER A 202 32.93 14.79 1.99
C SER A 202 32.99 14.32 3.44
N ALA A 203 32.17 13.33 3.79
CA ALA A 203 32.20 12.66 5.07
C ALA A 203 32.50 11.17 4.85
N VAL A 204 33.52 10.65 5.51
CA VAL A 204 33.95 9.25 5.45
C VAL A 204 33.82 8.66 6.84
N PHE A 205 33.01 7.63 6.99
CA PHE A 205 32.80 6.92 8.24
C PHE A 205 33.42 5.54 8.09
N ILE A 206 34.31 5.16 9.00
CA ILE A 206 35.00 3.87 8.99
C ILE A 206 34.70 3.18 10.31
N ALA A 207 34.22 1.95 10.24
CA ALA A 207 33.87 1.11 11.37
C ALA A 207 34.56 -0.26 11.23
N ASN A 208 35.73 -0.40 11.84
CA ASN A 208 36.50 -1.63 11.78
C ASN A 208 35.96 -2.67 12.74
N ILE A 209 35.73 -3.89 12.28
CA ILE A 209 35.36 -4.98 13.18
C ILE A 209 36.54 -5.35 14.09
N LEU A 210 36.26 -5.57 15.38
CA LEU A 210 37.25 -6.04 16.34
C LEU A 210 37.17 -7.56 16.47
N ASP A 211 38.33 -8.22 16.31
CA ASP A 211 38.47 -9.66 16.49
C ASP A 211 38.17 -10.07 17.94
N GLU A 212 37.62 -11.27 18.15
CA GLU A 212 37.30 -11.77 19.50
C GLU A 212 38.52 -11.80 20.43
N ASP A 213 39.71 -12.14 19.90
CA ASP A 213 40.96 -12.16 20.67
C ASP A 213 41.30 -10.76 21.22
N LYS A 214 41.22 -9.73 20.37
CA LYS A 214 41.47 -8.33 20.79
C LYS A 214 40.45 -7.85 21.82
N LEU A 215 39.19 -8.29 21.70
CA LEU A 215 38.16 -7.94 22.69
C LEU A 215 38.41 -8.60 24.04
N LEU A 216 38.91 -9.84 24.06
CA LEU A 216 39.32 -10.52 25.28
C LEU A 216 40.52 -9.82 25.93
N ASP A 217 41.48 -9.37 25.12
CA ASP A 217 42.63 -8.61 25.61
C ASP A 217 42.19 -7.28 26.25
N ILE A 218 41.36 -6.49 25.56
CA ILE A 218 40.81 -5.22 26.10
C ILE A 218 40.06 -5.46 27.41
N LYS A 219 39.26 -6.53 27.47
CA LYS A 219 38.54 -6.91 28.69
C LYS A 219 39.51 -7.25 29.83
N ALA A 220 40.52 -8.07 29.55
CA ALA A 220 41.52 -8.46 30.54
C ALA A 220 42.32 -7.24 31.06
N GLU A 221 42.60 -6.27 30.20
CA GLU A 221 43.25 -5.01 30.59
C GLU A 221 42.38 -4.17 31.54
N TYR A 222 41.08 -4.04 31.26
CA TYR A 222 40.15 -3.35 32.15
C TYR A 222 40.03 -4.07 33.51
N GLU A 223 39.91 -5.40 33.52
CA GLU A 223 39.85 -6.21 34.75
C GLU A 223 41.17 -6.12 35.56
N LEU A 224 42.31 -6.08 34.88
CA LEU A 224 43.62 -5.89 35.50
C LEU A 224 43.75 -4.49 36.10
N LEU A 225 43.31 -3.45 35.37
CA LEU A 225 43.33 -2.07 35.85
C LEU A 225 42.43 -1.91 37.08
N TYR A 226 41.22 -2.49 37.04
CA TYR A 226 40.29 -2.55 38.17
C TYR A 226 40.99 -3.16 39.40
N SER A 227 41.56 -4.35 39.24
CA SER A 227 42.24 -5.09 40.31
C SER A 227 43.42 -4.31 40.90
N LYS A 228 44.13 -3.52 40.08
CA LYS A 228 45.24 -2.66 40.52
C LYS A 228 44.77 -1.41 41.26
N LEU A 229 43.59 -0.88 40.95
CA LEU A 229 43.03 0.33 41.57
C LEU A 229 42.32 0.04 42.89
N VAL A 230 41.68 -1.13 43.05
CA VAL A 230 40.92 -1.52 44.27
C VAL A 230 41.71 -1.36 45.58
N PRO A 231 43.00 -1.73 45.70
CA PRO A 231 43.77 -1.55 46.93
C PRO A 231 43.92 -0.09 47.39
N PHE A 232 43.71 0.86 46.48
CA PHE A 232 43.80 2.30 46.76
C PHE A 232 42.44 2.94 47.05
N LEU A 233 41.34 2.18 46.94
CA LEU A 233 39.99 2.65 47.20
C LEU A 233 39.78 3.00 48.68
N LYS A 234 40.33 2.18 49.59
CA LYS A 234 40.15 2.33 51.04
C LYS A 234 41.48 2.27 51.78
N SER A 235 41.67 3.19 52.72
CA SER A 235 42.78 3.21 53.67
C SER A 235 42.25 3.13 55.09
N GLU A 236 42.84 2.28 55.92
CA GLU A 236 42.45 2.10 57.32
C GLU A 236 43.65 2.40 58.24
N LEU A 237 43.48 3.41 59.10
CA LEU A 237 44.45 3.76 60.14
C LEU A 237 43.94 3.23 61.48
N SER A 238 44.69 2.32 62.09
CA SER A 238 44.38 1.81 63.44
C SER A 238 45.39 2.33 64.45
N PHE A 239 44.88 2.98 65.50
CA PHE A 239 45.64 3.43 66.66
C PHE A 239 45.33 2.52 67.83
N ASN A 240 46.32 1.80 68.33
CA ASN A 240 46.19 0.91 69.48
C ASN A 240 47.04 1.44 70.64
N GLU A 241 46.41 1.68 71.79
CA GLU A 241 47.09 2.04 73.03
C GLU A 241 46.77 0.99 74.10
N SER A 242 47.80 0.35 74.64
CA SER A 242 47.66 -0.67 75.70
C SER A 242 48.56 -0.32 76.87
N SER A 243 47.99 -0.29 78.08
CA SER A 243 48.74 -0.15 79.34
C SER A 243 48.57 -1.42 80.17
N ALA A 244 49.68 -1.96 80.66
CA ALA A 244 49.72 -3.12 81.55
C ALA A 244 50.59 -2.78 82.76
N ASP A 245 50.04 -2.93 83.96
CA ASP A 245 50.76 -2.71 85.22
C ASP A 245 50.99 -4.07 85.92
N GLY A 246 52.24 -4.37 86.22
CA GLY A 246 52.67 -5.68 86.72
C GLY A 246 53.80 -5.54 87.73
N VAL A 247 53.51 -5.87 88.99
CA VAL A 247 54.50 -5.78 90.07
C VAL A 247 55.20 -7.12 90.24
N THR A 248 56.50 -7.17 89.92
CA THR A 248 57.37 -8.32 90.19
C THR A 248 58.56 -7.88 91.05
N ARG A 249 58.82 -8.54 92.17
CA ARG A 249 59.97 -8.24 93.07
C ARG A 249 60.81 -9.50 93.29
N THR A 250 62.09 -9.43 92.90
CA THR A 250 63.05 -10.53 93.04
C THR A 250 64.40 -9.98 93.54
N LEU A 251 65.03 -10.63 94.52
CA LEU A 251 66.37 -10.26 95.02
C LEU A 251 67.16 -11.53 95.41
N SER A 252 68.33 -11.76 94.83
CA SER A 252 69.26 -12.84 95.24
C SER A 252 70.74 -12.44 95.09
N LYS A 253 71.62 -13.04 95.91
CA LYS A 253 73.09 -13.01 95.74
C LYS A 253 73.80 -14.09 96.57
N SER A 254 74.62 -14.96 95.95
CA SER A 254 75.99 -15.41 96.36
C SER A 254 76.47 -16.68 95.59
N LEU A 255 77.76 -17.07 95.72
CA LEU A 255 78.63 -17.79 94.78
C LEU A 255 79.26 -19.12 95.32
N SER A 256 79.47 -20.17 94.48
CA SER A 256 80.50 -21.29 94.58
C SER A 256 80.03 -22.57 93.88
N THR A 257 80.85 -23.31 93.05
CA THR A 257 80.75 -24.25 91.82
C THR A 257 80.36 -25.78 91.83
N THR A 258 79.45 -26.26 90.91
CA THR A 258 79.01 -27.68 90.74
C THR A 258 78.48 -28.02 89.31
N LEU A 259 78.71 -29.26 88.82
CA LEU A 259 78.33 -29.84 87.51
C LEU A 259 76.83 -30.23 87.46
N SER A 260 76.04 -29.78 86.48
CA SER A 260 74.57 -30.02 86.44
C SER A 260 74.05 -30.55 85.09
N LYS A 261 73.26 -31.64 85.12
CA LYS A 261 72.35 -32.07 84.04
C LYS A 261 70.93 -31.68 84.45
N SER A 262 70.28 -30.74 83.74
CA SER A 262 68.93 -30.28 84.08
C SER A 262 67.85 -30.86 83.15
N ARG A 263 66.70 -31.25 83.74
CA ARG A 263 65.47 -31.68 83.06
C ARG A 263 64.36 -30.73 83.51
N SER A 264 63.78 -29.94 82.61
CA SER A 264 62.68 -29.01 82.90
C SER A 264 61.39 -29.42 82.18
N SER A 265 60.27 -29.39 82.90
CA SER A 265 58.91 -29.62 82.39
C SER A 265 57.96 -28.54 82.94
N ALA A 266 57.28 -27.78 82.07
CA ALA A 266 56.32 -26.74 82.46
C ALA A 266 54.92 -27.00 81.88
N LEU A 267 53.87 -26.73 82.67
CA LEU A 267 52.46 -26.85 82.31
C LEU A 267 51.75 -25.51 82.60
N SER A 268 51.19 -24.85 81.58
CA SER A 268 50.46 -23.57 81.72
C SER A 268 49.01 -23.68 81.24
N ALA A 269 48.06 -23.07 81.97
CA ALA A 269 46.63 -23.01 81.65
C ALA A 269 46.08 -21.59 81.91
N GLY A 270 45.32 -21.01 80.97
CA GLY A 270 44.74 -19.67 81.10
C GLY A 270 43.28 -19.59 80.61
N THR A 271 42.51 -18.68 81.21
CA THR A 271 41.11 -18.32 80.89
C THR A 271 41.04 -16.81 80.57
N SER A 272 40.32 -16.39 79.52
CA SER A 272 40.11 -14.96 79.17
C SER A 272 38.63 -14.60 78.95
N GLU A 273 38.27 -13.35 79.28
CA GLU A 273 36.95 -12.71 79.08
C GLU A 273 37.13 -11.35 78.38
N SER A 274 36.27 -10.99 77.42
CA SER A 274 36.35 -9.73 76.63
C SER A 274 34.96 -9.11 76.44
N ASN A 275 34.85 -7.78 76.63
CA ASN A 275 33.64 -6.97 76.42
C ASN A 275 33.92 -5.85 75.41
N ALA A 276 33.05 -5.63 74.41
CA ALA A 276 33.20 -4.60 73.37
C ALA A 276 31.95 -3.73 73.19
N HIS A 277 32.13 -2.41 73.04
CA HIS A 277 31.09 -1.39 72.82
C HIS A 277 31.38 -0.57 71.55
N THR A 278 30.40 -0.41 70.66
CA THR A 278 30.55 0.32 69.38
C THR A 278 29.43 1.36 69.21
N GLU A 279 29.79 2.62 68.89
CA GLU A 279 28.86 3.73 68.59
C GLU A 279 29.10 4.27 67.18
N GLY A 280 28.05 4.33 66.35
CA GLY A 280 28.12 4.79 64.96
C GLY A 280 27.27 6.04 64.70
N HIS A 281 27.80 6.97 63.89
CA HIS A 281 27.15 8.23 63.50
C HIS A 281 27.14 8.43 61.99
N SER A 282 25.97 8.63 61.39
CA SER A 282 25.82 9.03 59.98
C SER A 282 24.91 10.26 59.83
N VAL A 283 25.27 11.15 58.90
CA VAL A 283 24.45 12.30 58.48
C VAL A 283 24.31 12.23 56.97
N THR A 284 23.09 12.14 56.47
CA THR A 284 22.81 12.08 55.03
C THR A 284 21.93 13.27 54.66
N ASN A 285 22.38 14.07 53.70
CA ASN A 285 21.61 15.17 53.12
C ASN A 285 21.07 14.68 51.78
N THR A 286 19.74 14.68 51.64
CA THR A 286 19.09 14.32 50.37
C THR A 286 18.23 15.50 49.93
N ASP A 287 18.59 16.06 48.78
CA ASP A 287 17.79 17.00 48.01
C ASP A 287 17.07 16.25 46.90
N SER A 288 15.75 16.16 46.98
CA SER A 288 14.93 15.60 45.92
C SER A 288 13.87 16.59 45.49
N ALA A 289 13.86 16.92 44.21
CA ALA A 289 12.76 17.61 43.55
C ALA A 289 11.85 16.55 42.93
N ASN A 290 10.62 16.43 43.45
CA ASN A 290 9.62 15.51 42.92
C ASN A 290 8.46 16.30 42.31
N ILE A 291 8.06 15.90 41.11
CA ILE A 291 6.83 16.34 40.47
C ILE A 291 5.85 15.19 40.60
N SER A 292 4.89 15.31 41.52
CA SER A 292 3.83 14.32 41.66
C SER A 292 2.57 14.80 40.93
N HIS A 293 2.11 14.00 39.98
CA HIS A 293 0.80 14.16 39.36
C HIS A 293 -0.15 13.15 40.03
N SER A 294 -1.15 13.65 40.76
CA SER A 294 -2.18 12.80 41.35
C SER A 294 -3.53 13.14 40.73
N GLU A 295 -4.11 12.18 40.02
CA GLU A 295 -5.54 12.19 39.67
C GLU A 295 -6.30 11.29 40.63
N GLY A 296 -7.27 11.87 41.32
CA GLY A 296 -8.12 11.15 42.25
C GLY A 296 -9.53 11.73 42.25
N ILE A 297 -10.53 10.84 42.24
CA ILE A 297 -11.93 11.20 42.45
C ILE A 297 -12.16 11.19 43.96
N SER A 298 -12.31 12.36 44.57
CA SER A 298 -12.65 12.46 45.98
C SER A 298 -14.18 12.60 46.17
N LYS A 299 -14.76 11.75 47.02
CA LYS A 299 -16.07 11.98 47.65
C LYS A 299 -15.80 12.59 49.03
N GLY A 300 -15.92 13.90 49.15
CA GLY A 300 -15.71 14.61 50.40
C GLY A 300 -16.78 15.68 50.62
N VAL A 301 -17.28 15.78 51.85
CA VAL A 301 -18.21 16.82 52.29
C VAL A 301 -17.40 18.09 52.58
N HIS A 302 -17.62 19.17 51.82
CA HIS A 302 -17.03 20.48 52.13
C HIS A 302 -17.83 21.14 53.27
N MET A 303 -17.14 21.51 54.35
CA MET A 303 -17.70 22.38 55.39
C MET A 303 -17.10 23.78 55.25
N GLY A 304 -17.81 24.63 54.51
CA GLY A 304 -17.52 26.05 54.28
C GLY A 304 -18.81 26.88 54.25
N LEU A 305 -18.68 28.20 54.39
CA LEU A 305 -19.67 29.13 54.96
C LEU A 305 -21.02 29.35 54.24
N ALA A 306 -21.47 28.48 53.32
CA ALA A 306 -22.84 28.51 52.80
C ALA A 306 -23.25 27.15 52.18
N GLY A 307 -23.78 26.25 53.02
CA GLY A 307 -24.62 25.11 52.59
C GLY A 307 -23.93 23.76 52.37
N ASN A 308 -24.52 22.70 52.92
CA ASN A 308 -24.10 21.31 52.74
C ASN A 308 -24.50 20.78 51.35
N GLY A 309 -23.55 20.55 50.46
CA GLY A 309 -23.76 19.87 49.17
C GLY A 309 -22.62 18.93 48.85
N ALA A 310 -22.93 17.67 48.52
CA ALA A 310 -21.96 16.71 48.02
C ALA A 310 -21.79 16.91 46.50
N SER A 311 -20.57 17.23 46.04
CA SER A 311 -20.21 17.22 44.62
C SER A 311 -19.09 16.21 44.35
N LEU A 312 -19.23 15.48 43.24
CA LEU A 312 -18.16 14.65 42.66
C LEU A 312 -17.44 15.53 41.63
N GLY A 313 -16.14 15.76 41.81
CA GLY A 313 -15.31 16.49 40.84
C GLY A 313 -13.97 15.80 40.65
N HIS A 314 -13.56 15.61 39.40
CA HIS A 314 -12.19 15.21 39.05
C HIS A 314 -11.26 16.39 39.39
N GLN A 315 -10.28 16.18 40.27
CA GLN A 315 -9.20 17.13 40.47
C GLN A 315 -7.88 16.50 40.04
N SER A 316 -7.23 17.18 39.10
CA SER A 316 -5.88 16.89 38.65
C SER A 316 -4.98 18.00 39.19
N SER A 317 -4.09 17.65 40.12
CA SER A 317 -3.15 18.60 40.71
C SER A 317 -1.72 18.15 40.47
N THR A 318 -0.92 19.00 39.84
CA THR A 318 0.53 18.90 39.79
C THR A 318 1.12 19.70 40.95
N SER A 319 1.76 19.02 41.90
CA SER A 319 2.49 19.67 43.00
C SER A 319 4.00 19.55 42.78
N PHE A 320 4.68 20.69 42.89
CA PHE A 320 6.14 20.77 42.85
C PHE A 320 6.66 20.81 44.28
N GLY A 321 7.26 19.70 44.74
CA GLY A 321 7.79 19.57 46.09
C GLY A 321 9.31 19.55 46.09
N TYR A 322 9.92 20.55 46.71
CA TYR A 322 11.34 20.52 47.06
C TYR A 322 11.46 20.01 48.51
N SER A 323 11.96 18.79 48.71
CA SER A 323 12.18 18.23 50.04
C SER A 323 13.67 18.14 50.34
N HIS A 324 14.12 18.92 51.32
CA HIS A 324 15.44 18.79 51.94
C HIS A 324 15.25 17.99 53.23
N SER A 325 15.85 16.79 53.32
CA SER A 325 15.81 16.00 54.57
C SER A 325 17.23 15.73 55.07
N ILE A 326 17.42 15.94 56.36
CA ILE A 326 18.66 15.65 57.09
C ILE A 326 18.32 14.55 58.09
N SER A 327 18.70 13.31 57.80
CA SER A 327 18.55 12.20 58.74
C SER A 327 19.87 11.97 59.49
N ARG A 328 19.80 11.96 60.82
CA ARG A 328 20.91 11.61 61.71
C ARG A 328 20.57 10.33 62.45
N THR A 329 21.30 9.26 62.19
CA THR A 329 21.08 7.96 62.86
C THR A 329 22.24 7.67 63.82
N ARG A 330 21.92 7.19 65.02
CA ARG A 330 22.85 6.76 66.07
C ARG A 330 22.54 5.31 66.44
N SER A 331 23.53 4.41 66.38
CA SER A 331 23.37 3.00 66.77
C SER A 331 24.37 2.60 67.87
N PHE A 332 23.94 1.70 68.77
CA PHE A 332 24.72 1.17 69.90
C PHE A 332 24.65 -0.36 69.94
N SER A 333 25.77 -1.04 70.22
CA SER A 333 25.88 -2.50 70.35
C SER A 333 26.90 -2.91 71.43
N ASP A 334 26.56 -3.93 72.25
CA ASP A 334 27.40 -4.51 73.32
C ASP A 334 27.51 -6.04 73.18
N THR A 335 28.69 -6.63 73.34
CA THR A 335 28.90 -8.10 73.25
C THR A 335 30.05 -8.61 74.15
N THR A 336 29.94 -9.84 74.70
CA THR A 336 30.94 -10.46 75.59
C THR A 336 31.31 -11.91 75.19
N THR A 337 32.57 -12.35 75.32
CA THR A 337 33.07 -13.71 74.90
C THR A 337 34.10 -14.33 75.87
N PHE A 338 34.14 -15.67 76.02
CA PHE A 338 35.07 -16.43 76.92
C PHE A 338 35.85 -17.57 76.21
N GLY A 339 37.11 -17.86 76.62
CA GLY A 339 37.91 -18.99 76.10
C GLY A 339 39.03 -19.53 77.02
N THR A 340 39.53 -20.78 76.79
CA THR A 340 40.62 -21.45 77.58
C THR A 340 41.64 -22.24 76.73
N THR A 341 42.92 -22.30 77.16
CA THR A 341 44.02 -23.04 76.46
C THR A 341 45.07 -23.66 77.42
N LYS A 342 45.73 -24.77 77.01
CA LYS A 342 46.74 -25.51 77.81
C LYS A 342 47.90 -26.06 76.94
N THR A 343 49.16 -25.89 77.37
CA THR A 343 50.38 -26.29 76.59
C THR A 343 51.49 -26.89 77.48
N GLN A 344 52.28 -27.85 76.95
CA GLN A 344 53.41 -28.54 77.64
C GLN A 344 54.64 -28.70 76.72
N THR A 345 55.85 -28.43 77.24
CA THR A 345 57.14 -28.50 76.51
C THR A 345 58.27 -29.10 77.38
N ASN A 346 59.19 -29.87 76.77
CA ASN A 346 60.38 -30.46 77.39
C ASN A 346 61.63 -30.24 76.51
N THR A 347 62.76 -29.80 77.09
CA THR A 347 64.04 -29.60 76.38
C THR A 347 65.23 -30.06 77.25
N ILE A 348 66.29 -30.61 76.63
CA ILE A 348 67.54 -31.09 77.29
C ILE A 348 68.75 -30.52 76.53
N GLY A 349 69.77 -30.01 77.24
CA GLY A 349 71.04 -29.55 76.65
C GLY A 349 72.20 -29.60 77.66
N ASP A 350 73.42 -29.87 77.18
CA ASP A 350 74.68 -29.96 77.96
C ASP A 350 75.58 -28.73 77.66
N SER A 351 76.08 -28.06 78.70
CA SER A 351 77.08 -26.97 78.57
C SER A 351 78.00 -26.89 79.80
N GLU A 352 79.26 -26.51 79.59
CA GLU A 352 80.31 -26.43 80.61
C GLU A 352 80.73 -24.97 80.81
N ALA A 353 80.32 -24.36 81.93
CA ALA A 353 80.62 -22.98 82.28
C ALA A 353 80.80 -22.85 83.80
N LYS A 354 81.85 -22.15 84.25
CA LYS A 354 82.16 -21.96 85.69
C LYS A 354 81.41 -20.75 86.27
N GLY A 355 80.46 -21.02 87.17
CA GLY A 355 79.76 -20.07 88.05
C GLY A 355 78.69 -20.82 88.87
N GLU A 356 78.34 -20.36 90.08
CA GLU A 356 77.28 -20.97 90.94
C GLU A 356 76.64 -19.84 91.79
N ILE A 357 75.42 -19.86 92.36
CA ILE A 357 74.37 -20.90 92.62
C ILE A 357 72.95 -20.34 92.29
N GLU A 358 71.99 -21.23 92.04
CA GLU A 358 70.55 -21.01 91.81
C GLU A 358 69.68 -20.70 93.07
N SER A 359 68.53 -20.04 92.84
CA SER A 359 67.34 -20.11 93.70
C SER A 359 66.06 -20.24 92.87
N THR A 360 65.22 -21.24 93.14
CA THR A 360 63.88 -21.41 92.54
C THR A 360 62.83 -20.71 93.41
N ALA A 361 61.92 -19.95 92.79
CA ALA A 361 60.77 -19.34 93.46
C ALA A 361 59.52 -19.45 92.56
N ASP A 362 58.44 -19.97 93.12
CA ASP A 362 57.10 -20.06 92.51
C ASP A 362 56.38 -18.72 92.72
N GLY A 363 55.93 -18.07 91.65
CA GLY A 363 55.25 -16.77 91.70
C GLY A 363 54.08 -16.70 90.72
N LYS A 364 52.86 -16.49 91.24
CA LYS A 364 51.68 -16.15 90.42
C LYS A 364 51.66 -14.64 90.16
N SER A 365 51.71 -14.20 88.90
CA SER A 365 51.41 -12.82 88.50
C SER A 365 49.99 -12.71 87.94
N LEU A 366 49.22 -11.76 88.43
CA LEU A 366 47.94 -11.35 87.84
C LEU A 366 48.19 -10.04 87.09
N THR A 367 47.91 -10.01 85.79
CA THR A 367 48.11 -8.83 84.94
C THR A 367 46.77 -8.41 84.35
N GLU A 368 46.23 -7.27 84.75
CA GLU A 368 45.09 -6.64 84.06
C GLU A 368 45.65 -5.72 82.97
N THR A 369 45.22 -5.95 81.72
CA THR A 369 45.59 -5.11 80.57
C THR A 369 44.33 -4.41 80.08
N THR A 370 44.35 -3.08 80.04
CA THR A 370 43.28 -2.29 79.39
C THR A 370 43.82 -1.71 78.10
N GLY A 371 43.14 -1.98 76.99
CA GLY A 371 43.50 -1.52 75.65
C GLY A 371 42.37 -0.70 75.03
N ARG A 372 42.72 0.39 74.35
CA ARG A 372 41.82 1.18 73.51
C ARG A 372 42.33 1.16 72.07
N SER A 373 41.43 0.88 71.12
CA SER A 373 41.72 0.88 69.69
C SER A 373 40.79 1.85 68.95
N LEU A 374 41.33 2.77 68.16
CA LEU A 374 40.57 3.65 67.25
C LEU A 374 40.93 3.31 65.80
N GLN A 375 39.95 2.96 64.98
CA GLN A 375 40.13 2.71 63.55
C GLN A 375 39.44 3.81 62.74
N ILE A 376 40.19 4.49 61.87
CA ILE A 376 39.69 5.52 60.95
C ILE A 376 39.79 4.97 59.53
N THR A 377 38.67 4.93 58.80
CA THR A 377 38.64 4.51 57.38
C THR A 377 38.48 5.71 56.47
N TYR A 378 39.35 5.83 55.47
CA TYR A 378 39.28 6.81 54.39
C TYR A 378 38.90 6.13 53.07
N ILE A 379 38.00 6.72 52.28
CA ILE A 379 37.59 6.23 50.96
C ILE A 379 37.94 7.28 49.90
N ASN A 380 38.68 6.88 48.87
CA ASN A 380 39.00 7.76 47.74
C ASN A 380 37.88 7.77 46.70
N LYS A 381 37.14 8.89 46.60
CA LYS A 381 35.98 9.02 45.70
C LYS A 381 36.37 9.06 44.21
N THR A 382 37.55 9.59 43.87
CA THR A 382 38.05 9.62 42.48
C THR A 382 38.29 8.21 41.97
N ILE A 383 38.93 7.37 42.79
CA ILE A 383 39.17 5.96 42.47
C ILE A 383 37.86 5.20 42.41
N GLN A 384 36.91 5.49 43.31
CA GLN A 384 35.57 4.91 43.22
C GLN A 384 34.89 5.22 41.88
N GLY A 385 34.92 6.48 41.43
CA GLY A 385 34.34 6.87 40.15
C GLY A 385 35.05 6.23 38.94
N LEU A 386 36.36 6.00 39.03
CA LEU A 386 37.11 5.25 38.00
C LEU A 386 36.68 3.78 37.95
N LEU A 387 36.54 3.13 39.11
CA LEU A 387 36.06 1.74 39.19
C LEU A 387 34.63 1.62 38.64
N ASP A 388 33.73 2.53 39.02
CA ASP A 388 32.35 2.56 38.52
C ASP A 388 32.31 2.68 36.98
N ARG A 389 33.19 3.50 36.38
CA ARG A 389 33.32 3.63 34.91
C ARG A 389 33.89 2.39 34.24
N ILE A 390 34.87 1.72 34.85
CA ILE A 390 35.41 0.47 34.33
C ILE A 390 34.31 -0.60 34.32
N ASP A 391 33.52 -0.70 35.38
CA ASP A 391 32.38 -1.62 35.45
C ASP A 391 31.34 -1.34 34.35
N GLU A 392 31.04 -0.06 34.09
CA GLU A 392 30.15 0.34 32.99
C GLU A 392 30.70 -0.03 31.61
N GLN A 393 32.00 0.15 31.35
CA GLN A 393 32.64 -0.27 30.10
C GLN A 393 32.64 -1.79 29.92
N LEU A 394 32.86 -2.55 31.01
CA LEU A 394 32.80 -4.02 30.99
C LEU A 394 31.39 -4.53 30.68
N GLU A 395 30.35 -3.93 31.27
CA GLU A 395 28.97 -4.30 30.96
C GLU A 395 28.60 -3.91 29.52
N ARG A 396 29.04 -2.74 29.02
CA ARG A 396 28.87 -2.35 27.60
C ARG A 396 29.53 -3.34 26.65
N LEU A 397 30.77 -3.76 26.90
CA LEU A 397 31.47 -4.75 26.07
C LEU A 397 30.72 -6.09 26.03
N LYS A 398 30.15 -6.50 27.17
CA LYS A 398 29.35 -7.72 27.31
C LYS A 398 28.03 -7.64 26.54
N GLU A 399 27.30 -6.53 26.62
CA GLU A 399 26.08 -6.30 25.83
C GLU A 399 26.36 -6.24 24.33
N SER A 400 27.50 -5.66 23.95
CA SER A 400 27.91 -5.46 22.56
C SER A 400 28.24 -6.75 21.82
N LYS A 401 28.57 -7.84 22.54
CA LYS A 401 28.93 -9.13 21.93
C LYS A 401 27.84 -9.69 21.01
N ASN A 402 26.57 -9.43 21.30
CA ASN A 402 25.44 -9.94 20.52
C ASN A 402 25.22 -9.21 19.18
N TYR A 403 25.73 -7.98 19.05
CA TYR A 403 25.47 -7.11 17.89
C TYR A 403 26.74 -6.77 17.08
N GLY A 404 27.87 -7.36 17.45
CA GLY A 404 29.19 -7.02 16.92
C GLY A 404 29.79 -5.79 17.62
N VAL A 405 31.12 -5.77 17.70
CA VAL A 405 31.89 -4.65 18.28
C VAL A 405 32.76 -4.05 17.19
N PHE A 406 32.69 -2.73 17.04
CA PHE A 406 33.36 -1.98 16.00
C PHE A 406 34.21 -0.87 16.60
N ALA A 407 35.34 -0.58 15.97
CA ALA A 407 36.14 0.61 16.21
C ALA A 407 35.79 1.66 15.14
N THR A 408 35.12 2.74 15.54
CA THR A 408 34.49 3.69 14.61
C THR A 408 35.00 5.12 14.77
N ALA A 409 35.21 5.81 13.65
CA ALA A 409 35.49 7.24 13.58
C ALA A 409 34.89 7.86 12.30
N ALA A 410 34.53 9.14 12.38
CA ALA A 410 34.03 9.91 11.24
C ALA A 410 35.02 11.00 10.82
N TYR A 411 35.22 11.20 9.53
CA TYR A 411 36.15 12.18 8.96
C TYR A 411 35.43 13.11 7.99
N PHE A 412 35.53 14.41 8.21
CA PHE A 412 34.90 15.46 7.41
C PHE A 412 35.97 16.26 6.68
N LEU A 413 35.88 16.33 5.36
CA LEU A 413 36.80 17.02 4.47
C LEU A 413 36.08 18.16 3.76
N ALA A 414 36.66 19.36 3.78
CA ALA A 414 36.15 20.50 3.04
C ALA A 414 37.29 21.46 2.63
N ALA A 415 36.98 22.38 1.71
CA ALA A 415 37.90 23.42 1.30
C ALA A 415 38.12 24.46 2.40
N ASP A 416 37.10 24.72 3.22
CA ASP A 416 37.13 25.71 4.28
C ASP A 416 37.07 25.05 5.67
N SER A 417 37.84 25.60 6.63
CA SER A 417 37.92 25.05 7.98
C SER A 417 36.61 25.16 8.75
N MET A 418 35.84 26.24 8.54
CA MET A 418 34.57 26.45 9.21
C MET A 418 33.55 25.43 8.71
N THR A 419 33.51 25.17 7.39
CA THR A 419 32.67 24.13 6.78
C THR A 419 32.98 22.75 7.37
N ALA A 420 34.25 22.33 7.41
CA ALA A 420 34.62 21.01 7.96
C ALA A 420 34.27 20.88 9.46
N LYS A 421 34.53 21.93 10.27
CA LYS A 421 34.17 21.94 11.70
C LYS A 421 32.67 21.99 11.94
N MET A 422 31.91 22.67 11.08
CA MET A 422 30.44 22.72 11.15
C MET A 422 29.84 21.34 10.90
N ALA A 423 30.29 20.63 9.86
CA ALA A 423 29.87 19.26 9.58
C ALA A 423 30.15 18.33 10.78
N ALA A 424 31.38 18.36 11.27
CA ALA A 424 31.81 17.58 12.43
C ALA A 424 31.03 17.89 13.71
N SER A 425 30.74 19.18 13.97
CA SER A 425 29.98 19.60 15.14
C SER A 425 28.51 19.20 15.05
N SER A 426 27.92 19.31 13.85
CA SER A 426 26.54 18.88 13.58
C SER A 426 26.42 17.35 13.75
N TYR A 427 27.35 16.58 13.19
CA TYR A 427 27.44 15.13 13.40
C TYR A 427 27.62 14.75 14.87
N LYS A 428 28.56 15.39 15.59
CA LYS A 428 28.76 15.18 17.03
C LYS A 428 27.47 15.42 17.81
N ALA A 429 26.73 16.47 17.47
CA ALA A 429 25.44 16.74 18.11
C ALA A 429 24.43 15.62 17.84
N LEU A 430 24.41 15.05 16.63
CA LEU A 430 23.51 13.94 16.29
C LEU A 430 23.79 12.68 17.09
N ILE A 431 25.05 12.30 17.28
CA ILE A 431 25.42 11.05 17.96
C ILE A 431 25.31 11.14 19.49
N ASN A 432 25.29 12.34 20.07
CA ASN A 432 25.16 12.53 21.51
C ASN A 432 23.75 12.17 22.00
N GLY A 433 23.68 11.28 23.00
CA GLY A 433 22.46 10.76 23.61
C GLY A 433 22.63 10.43 25.09
N ASN A 434 21.80 9.52 25.61
CA ASN A 434 21.75 9.26 27.06
C ASN A 434 22.99 8.54 27.61
N CYS A 435 23.64 7.69 26.80
CA CYS A 435 24.82 6.92 27.20
C CYS A 435 26.14 7.65 26.91
N THR A 436 26.10 8.93 26.52
CA THR A 436 27.31 9.73 26.26
C THR A 436 28.06 10.14 27.54
N HIS A 437 27.60 9.68 28.72
CA HIS A 437 28.28 9.88 30.00
C HIS A 437 29.53 9.00 30.18
N VAL A 438 29.67 7.93 29.38
CA VAL A 438 30.76 6.94 29.50
C VAL A 438 32.03 7.38 28.77
N GLU A 439 31.91 7.95 27.57
CA GLU A 439 33.03 8.44 26.75
C GLU A 439 32.63 9.76 26.08
N THR A 440 33.44 10.81 26.28
CA THR A 440 33.18 12.12 25.66
C THR A 440 33.52 12.10 24.18
N ALA A 441 32.65 12.64 23.33
CA ALA A 441 32.96 12.79 21.91
C ALA A 441 33.99 13.91 21.68
N HIS A 442 35.08 13.62 20.98
CA HIS A 442 36.18 14.53 20.68
C HIS A 442 36.20 14.94 19.20
N ILE A 443 36.59 16.19 18.94
CA ILE A 443 36.76 16.73 17.57
C ILE A 443 38.21 17.17 17.42
N ASN A 444 38.91 16.62 16.42
CA ASN A 444 40.29 17.00 16.10
C ASN A 444 40.35 17.53 14.67
N SER A 445 41.10 18.60 14.43
CA SER A 445 41.19 19.28 13.13
C SER A 445 42.64 19.44 12.70
N TRP A 446 42.92 19.09 11.44
CA TRP A 446 44.21 19.27 10.79
C TRP A 446 44.06 20.20 9.58
N GLN A 447 45.03 21.12 9.45
CA GLN A 447 45.05 22.16 8.41
C GLN A 447 46.41 22.24 7.72
N ASP A 448 47.45 21.66 8.31
CA ASP A 448 48.79 21.66 7.76
C ASP A 448 48.90 20.68 6.57
N GLU A 449 49.60 21.10 5.52
CA GLU A 449 49.69 20.36 4.26
C GLU A 449 50.24 18.94 4.45
N TYR A 450 51.21 18.77 5.37
CA TYR A 450 51.80 17.47 5.67
C TYR A 450 50.78 16.50 6.28
N SER A 451 50.16 16.84 7.41
CA SER A 451 49.20 15.95 8.09
C SER A 451 47.98 15.69 7.22
N VAL A 452 47.47 16.71 6.52
CA VAL A 452 46.34 16.58 5.59
C VAL A 452 46.68 15.61 4.46
N SER A 453 47.88 15.70 3.87
CA SER A 453 48.29 14.79 2.80
C SER A 453 48.39 13.33 3.25
N VAL A 454 48.93 13.08 4.45
CA VAL A 454 49.10 11.72 4.96
C VAL A 454 47.76 11.14 5.41
N ILE A 455 46.90 11.92 6.08
CA ILE A 455 45.54 11.48 6.44
C ILE A 455 44.73 11.18 5.18
N LYS A 456 44.85 11.98 4.11
CA LYS A 456 44.22 11.66 2.81
C LYS A 456 44.65 10.30 2.28
N ASN A 457 45.91 9.92 2.42
CA ASN A 457 46.38 8.61 1.96
C ASN A 457 45.71 7.45 2.74
N TYR A 458 45.53 7.58 4.06
CA TYR A 458 44.75 6.62 4.84
C TYR A 458 43.28 6.57 4.41
N LEU A 459 42.65 7.75 4.28
CA LEU A 459 41.23 7.81 3.91
C LEU A 459 40.97 7.33 2.49
N ARG A 460 41.93 7.49 1.56
CA ARG A 460 41.86 6.90 0.22
C ARG A 460 41.76 5.39 0.27
N LYS A 461 42.41 4.74 1.25
CA LYS A 461 42.30 3.29 1.50
C LYS A 461 41.14 2.89 2.39
N LEU A 462 40.37 3.86 2.91
CA LEU A 462 39.33 3.65 3.91
C LEU A 462 39.88 3.00 5.19
N GLU A 463 41.06 3.46 5.63
CA GLU A 463 41.72 3.03 6.87
C GLU A 463 41.78 4.19 7.89
N HIS A 464 41.85 3.87 9.18
CA HIS A 464 42.08 4.88 10.22
C HIS A 464 43.53 5.35 10.21
N PRO A 465 43.81 6.66 10.32
CA PRO A 465 45.16 7.16 10.48
C PRO A 465 45.74 6.73 11.84
N VAL A 466 47.02 6.36 11.83
CA VAL A 466 47.73 5.85 13.01
C VAL A 466 48.69 6.92 13.54
N PHE A 467 48.67 7.12 14.86
CA PHE A 467 49.48 8.09 15.58
C PHE A 467 50.39 7.37 16.58
N SER A 468 51.61 7.87 16.74
CA SER A 468 52.54 7.39 17.76
C SER A 468 52.17 7.96 19.13
N PHE A 469 51.91 7.07 20.08
CA PHE A 469 51.66 7.34 21.49
C PHE A 469 52.88 6.95 22.34
N THR A 470 52.90 7.31 23.62
CA THR A 470 54.04 7.11 24.54
C THR A 470 54.53 5.66 24.56
N ASP A 471 55.85 5.48 24.66
CA ASP A 471 56.56 4.19 24.68
C ASP A 471 56.36 3.30 23.44
N GLY A 472 56.14 3.90 22.27
CA GLY A 472 56.06 3.19 20.99
C GLY A 472 54.72 2.52 20.72
N ASN A 473 53.70 2.81 21.53
CA ASN A 473 52.34 2.35 21.30
C ASN A 473 51.68 3.13 20.16
N GLU A 474 50.76 2.51 19.44
CA GLU A 474 50.02 3.12 18.33
C GLU A 474 48.57 3.37 18.74
N ILE A 475 48.04 4.54 18.38
CA ILE A 475 46.64 4.91 18.64
C ILE A 475 45.96 5.36 17.36
N THR A 476 44.65 5.13 17.30
CA THR A 476 43.78 5.61 16.21
C THR A 476 42.68 6.53 16.75
N PRO A 477 42.05 7.34 15.89
CA PRO A 477 40.88 8.14 16.28
C PRO A 477 39.62 7.33 16.57
N ALA A 478 39.66 6.00 16.58
CA ALA A 478 38.48 5.16 16.67
C ALA A 478 38.00 4.95 18.12
N SER A 479 36.70 5.11 18.34
CA SER A 479 36.02 4.74 19.58
C SER A 479 35.39 3.35 19.45
N ILE A 480 35.37 2.58 20.54
CA ILE A 480 34.77 1.24 20.56
C ILE A 480 33.26 1.41 20.73
N VAL A 481 32.51 0.90 19.76
CA VAL A 481 31.05 1.00 19.70
C VAL A 481 30.41 -0.36 19.42
N SER A 482 29.22 -0.57 19.99
CA SER A 482 28.39 -1.73 19.66
C SER A 482 27.73 -1.58 18.29
N GLY A 483 27.25 -2.69 17.69
CA GLY A 483 26.42 -2.62 16.49
C GLY A 483 25.15 -1.78 16.67
N ARG A 484 24.61 -1.68 17.91
CA ARG A 484 23.48 -0.80 18.25
C ARG A 484 23.85 0.68 18.16
N GLU A 485 25.00 1.04 18.72
CA GLU A 485 25.54 2.39 18.70
C GLU A 485 25.99 2.79 17.28
N LEU A 486 26.54 1.82 16.53
CA LEU A 486 26.93 1.99 15.13
C LEU A 486 25.74 2.36 14.24
N ALA A 487 24.55 1.77 14.47
CA ALA A 487 23.34 2.13 13.72
C ALA A 487 22.92 3.60 13.89
N VAL A 488 23.28 4.25 15.01
CA VAL A 488 23.08 5.68 15.22
C VAL A 488 24.16 6.51 14.49
N GLN A 489 25.41 6.05 14.53
CA GLN A 489 26.55 6.73 13.92
C GLN A 489 26.56 6.66 12.38
N MET A 490 26.25 5.49 11.83
CA MET A 490 26.12 5.22 10.40
C MET A 490 24.64 5.13 9.99
N GLY A 491 23.77 5.95 10.57
CA GLY A 491 22.33 5.92 10.27
C GLY A 491 22.01 6.29 8.82
N LEU A 492 20.97 5.67 8.27
CA LEU A 492 20.43 6.03 6.96
C LEU A 492 19.48 7.24 7.06
N PRO A 493 19.37 8.08 6.00
CA PRO A 493 18.39 9.16 5.95
C PRO A 493 16.96 8.64 6.15
N GLN A 494 16.19 9.28 7.05
CA GLN A 494 14.77 8.95 7.25
C GLN A 494 13.84 9.81 6.42
N LYS A 495 14.34 10.92 5.87
CA LYS A 495 13.63 11.80 4.94
C LYS A 495 14.45 11.98 3.67
N SER A 496 13.75 12.27 2.57
CA SER A 496 14.39 12.50 1.27
C SER A 496 15.33 13.71 1.33
N ILE A 497 16.53 13.55 0.81
CA ILE A 497 17.55 14.60 0.67
C ILE A 497 17.93 14.76 -0.82
N PRO A 498 18.53 15.89 -1.23
CA PRO A 498 18.97 16.07 -2.61
C PRO A 498 19.93 14.95 -3.06
N GLY A 499 19.46 14.05 -3.93
CA GLY A 499 20.25 12.93 -4.48
C GLY A 499 19.95 11.54 -3.86
N VAL A 500 19.24 11.47 -2.73
CA VAL A 500 18.78 10.21 -2.12
C VAL A 500 17.29 10.28 -1.77
N SER A 501 16.48 9.44 -2.41
CA SER A 501 15.03 9.40 -2.18
C SER A 501 14.67 8.44 -1.06
N VAL A 502 13.86 8.89 -0.12
CA VAL A 502 13.28 8.06 0.93
C VAL A 502 11.79 7.90 0.68
N ILE A 503 11.33 6.66 0.55
CA ILE A 503 9.96 6.31 0.18
C ILE A 503 9.33 5.50 1.31
N GLU A 504 8.32 6.08 1.94
CA GLU A 504 7.43 5.39 2.87
C GLU A 504 6.34 4.66 2.08
N THR A 505 6.22 3.35 2.30
CA THR A 505 5.24 2.48 1.66
C THR A 505 4.60 1.54 2.68
N ALA A 506 3.39 1.07 2.43
CA ALA A 506 2.71 0.11 3.28
C ALA A 506 2.99 -1.32 2.82
N ALA A 507 3.17 -2.27 3.74
CA ALA A 507 3.21 -3.68 3.40
C ALA A 507 1.86 -4.19 2.88
N PHE A 508 1.92 -4.88 1.74
CA PHE A 508 0.85 -5.70 1.18
C PHE A 508 1.25 -7.16 1.23
N GLY A 509 0.27 -8.04 1.04
CA GLY A 509 0.51 -9.47 1.13
C GLY A 509 1.53 -9.97 0.14
N ARG A 510 2.26 -11.01 0.56
CA ARG A 510 3.36 -11.61 -0.21
C ARG A 510 3.08 -13.04 -0.65
N ASN A 511 1.98 -13.63 -0.19
CA ASN A 511 1.62 -15.00 -0.51
C ASN A 511 0.17 -15.08 -0.95
N ILE A 512 -0.05 -15.87 -2.00
CA ILE A 512 -1.37 -16.18 -2.52
C ILE A 512 -1.52 -17.69 -2.35
N GLU A 513 -2.32 -18.11 -1.37
CA GLU A 513 -2.65 -19.53 -1.23
C GLU A 513 -3.56 -19.94 -2.38
N ASN A 514 -3.03 -20.76 -3.27
CA ASN A 514 -3.81 -21.38 -4.32
C ASN A 514 -4.27 -22.75 -3.82
N ASP A 515 -5.58 -22.98 -3.81
CA ASP A 515 -6.13 -24.32 -3.56
C ASP A 515 -5.59 -25.29 -4.62
N THR A 516 -4.75 -26.24 -4.19
CA THR A 516 -4.08 -27.22 -5.07
C THR A 516 -5.00 -28.36 -5.53
N ILE A 517 -6.31 -28.17 -5.39
CA ILE A 517 -7.32 -29.15 -5.81
C ILE A 517 -7.27 -29.26 -7.34
N LYS A 518 -7.15 -30.49 -7.86
CA LYS A 518 -7.13 -30.76 -9.30
C LYS A 518 -8.41 -30.24 -9.97
N GLY A 519 -8.28 -29.27 -10.87
CA GLY A 519 -9.38 -28.80 -11.73
C GLY A 519 -9.56 -27.28 -11.82
N HIS A 520 -8.85 -26.48 -11.01
CA HIS A 520 -8.96 -25.01 -11.10
C HIS A 520 -8.19 -24.43 -12.29
N ARG A 521 -8.85 -23.55 -13.03
CA ARG A 521 -8.28 -22.79 -14.16
C ARG A 521 -7.82 -21.43 -13.66
N TYR A 522 -6.58 -21.03 -13.93
CA TYR A 522 -6.02 -19.77 -13.40
C TYR A 522 -5.58 -18.79 -14.48
N ILE A 523 -5.93 -17.51 -14.42
CA ILE A 523 -5.37 -16.45 -15.27
C ILE A 523 -4.15 -15.84 -14.59
N GLU A 524 -3.03 -15.75 -15.30
CA GLU A 524 -1.86 -15.01 -14.83
C GLU A 524 -2.05 -13.52 -15.17
N LEU A 525 -2.25 -12.68 -14.16
CA LEU A 525 -2.49 -11.24 -14.38
C LEU A 525 -1.18 -10.46 -14.50
N GLY A 526 -0.15 -10.89 -13.76
CA GLY A 526 1.09 -10.16 -13.63
C GLY A 526 2.03 -10.75 -12.60
N ASN A 527 2.98 -9.94 -12.14
CA ASN A 527 3.96 -10.35 -11.12
C ASN A 527 3.64 -9.74 -9.76
N LEU A 528 3.93 -10.46 -8.68
CA LEU A 528 3.82 -9.97 -7.31
C LEU A 528 4.78 -8.79 -7.14
N TYR A 529 4.23 -7.67 -6.69
CA TYR A 529 4.97 -6.44 -6.41
C TYR A 529 4.96 -6.21 -4.91
N HIS A 530 6.13 -5.95 -4.32
CA HIS A 530 6.25 -5.69 -2.89
C HIS A 530 7.34 -4.65 -2.65
N MET A 531 7.05 -3.67 -1.81
CA MET A 531 8.02 -2.66 -1.35
C MET A 531 8.79 -1.96 -2.48
N GLY A 532 8.14 -1.72 -3.62
CA GLY A 532 8.75 -0.97 -4.73
C GLY A 532 9.52 -1.80 -5.75
N ARG A 533 9.46 -3.13 -5.69
CA ARG A 533 10.05 -4.07 -6.67
C ARG A 533 9.13 -5.25 -6.94
N GLU A 534 9.39 -6.00 -8.01
CA GLU A 534 8.78 -7.32 -8.21
C GLU A 534 9.51 -8.37 -7.37
N GLU A 535 8.76 -9.30 -6.79
CA GLU A 535 9.32 -10.37 -5.95
C GLU A 535 9.85 -11.53 -6.80
N GLU A 536 11.02 -12.03 -6.42
CA GLU A 536 11.69 -13.17 -7.04
C GLU A 536 11.45 -14.45 -6.24
N GLY A 537 11.11 -15.53 -6.94
CA GLY A 537 11.01 -16.89 -6.42
C GLY A 537 12.01 -17.83 -7.12
N THR A 538 11.96 -19.11 -6.77
CA THR A 538 12.92 -20.13 -7.24
C THR A 538 12.98 -20.27 -8.77
N ASN A 539 11.89 -19.96 -9.47
CA ASN A 539 11.74 -20.09 -10.92
C ASN A 539 11.54 -18.72 -11.63
N GLY A 540 12.05 -17.63 -11.05
CA GLY A 540 11.87 -16.27 -11.56
C GLY A 540 10.80 -15.49 -10.79
N LYS A 541 10.19 -14.48 -11.42
CA LYS A 541 9.20 -13.62 -10.75
C LYS A 541 7.99 -14.43 -10.28
N ILE A 542 7.45 -14.07 -9.12
CA ILE A 542 6.27 -14.77 -8.57
C ILE A 542 5.01 -14.29 -9.30
N PRO A 543 4.29 -15.16 -10.02
CA PRO A 543 3.10 -14.76 -10.76
C PRO A 543 1.89 -14.59 -9.84
N VAL A 544 1.09 -13.55 -10.07
CA VAL A 544 -0.23 -13.35 -9.47
C VAL A 544 -1.25 -14.06 -10.34
N LYS A 545 -1.86 -15.13 -9.80
CA LYS A 545 -2.80 -15.99 -10.49
C LYS A 545 -4.21 -15.81 -9.93
N LEU A 546 -5.15 -15.46 -10.79
CA LEU A 546 -6.57 -15.36 -10.46
C LEU A 546 -7.28 -16.67 -10.83
N ASP A 547 -8.11 -17.19 -9.93
CA ASP A 547 -9.02 -18.28 -10.26
C ASP A 547 -10.09 -17.81 -11.25
N MET A 548 -10.17 -18.47 -12.41
CA MET A 548 -11.11 -18.14 -13.48
C MET A 548 -12.55 -18.39 -13.08
N ASP A 549 -12.82 -19.49 -12.36
CA ASP A 549 -14.21 -19.80 -11.99
C ASP A 549 -14.73 -18.83 -10.95
N SER A 550 -13.84 -18.28 -10.12
CA SER A 550 -14.15 -17.18 -9.20
C SER A 550 -14.49 -15.84 -9.90
N LEU A 551 -14.23 -15.69 -11.20
CA LEU A 551 -14.69 -14.53 -11.99
C LEU A 551 -16.20 -14.53 -12.26
N THR A 552 -16.88 -15.68 -12.09
CA THR A 552 -18.36 -15.74 -12.11
C THR A 552 -18.96 -14.93 -10.97
N MET A 553 -18.24 -14.75 -9.86
CA MET A 553 -18.62 -13.84 -8.77
C MET A 553 -18.25 -12.37 -9.05
N HIS A 554 -18.01 -12.05 -10.33
CA HIS A 554 -17.75 -10.74 -10.87
C HIS A 554 -16.45 -10.09 -10.38
N THR A 555 -15.96 -9.15 -11.19
CA THR A 555 -14.71 -8.44 -11.01
C THR A 555 -14.97 -6.95 -11.11
N PHE A 556 -14.47 -6.21 -10.13
CA PHE A 556 -14.48 -4.75 -10.15
C PHE A 556 -13.08 -4.22 -10.43
N ILE A 557 -12.95 -3.39 -11.47
CA ILE A 557 -11.68 -2.78 -11.88
C ILE A 557 -11.83 -1.26 -11.84
N THR A 558 -10.97 -0.60 -11.07
CA THR A 558 -11.01 0.86 -10.95
C THR A 558 -9.64 1.49 -10.94
N GLY A 559 -9.55 2.73 -11.40
CA GLY A 559 -8.32 3.51 -11.45
C GLY A 559 -8.50 4.79 -12.25
N SER A 560 -7.71 5.82 -11.91
CA SER A 560 -7.74 7.07 -12.66
C SER A 560 -7.21 6.91 -14.08
N THR A 561 -7.55 7.87 -14.96
CA THR A 561 -7.12 7.88 -16.36
C THR A 561 -5.62 7.69 -16.49
N GLY A 562 -5.21 6.73 -17.34
CA GLY A 562 -3.79 6.46 -17.62
C GLY A 562 -3.08 5.59 -16.58
N LYS A 563 -3.78 5.05 -15.57
CA LYS A 563 -3.18 4.11 -14.59
C LYS A 563 -3.08 2.66 -15.06
N GLY A 564 -3.75 2.30 -16.16
CA GLY A 564 -3.70 0.96 -16.75
C GLY A 564 -4.99 0.14 -16.63
N LYS A 565 -6.15 0.76 -16.36
CA LYS A 565 -7.47 0.11 -16.30
C LYS A 565 -7.74 -0.76 -17.54
N SER A 566 -7.68 -0.16 -18.73
CA SER A 566 -7.90 -0.88 -20.00
C SER A 566 -6.88 -1.99 -20.20
N ASN A 567 -5.60 -1.76 -19.87
CA ASN A 567 -4.56 -2.80 -19.97
C ASN A 567 -4.85 -4.02 -19.07
N ALA A 568 -5.37 -3.79 -17.86
CA ALA A 568 -5.77 -4.89 -16.98
C ALA A 568 -6.89 -5.74 -17.60
N ILE A 569 -7.88 -5.09 -18.22
CA ILE A 569 -8.98 -5.77 -18.91
C ILE A 569 -8.45 -6.49 -20.16
N TYR A 570 -7.60 -5.85 -20.95
CA TYR A 570 -6.98 -6.45 -22.14
C TYR A 570 -6.19 -7.70 -21.78
N SER A 571 -5.39 -7.64 -20.72
CA SER A 571 -4.64 -8.79 -20.20
C SER A 571 -5.57 -9.95 -19.85
N ILE A 572 -6.69 -9.69 -19.16
CA ILE A 572 -7.67 -10.73 -18.83
C ILE A 572 -8.31 -11.33 -20.09
N LEU A 573 -8.77 -10.50 -21.03
CA LEU A 573 -9.40 -10.94 -22.27
C LEU A 573 -8.44 -11.75 -23.16
N GLU A 574 -7.17 -11.32 -23.26
CA GLU A 574 -6.14 -12.04 -24.01
C GLU A 574 -5.92 -13.45 -23.45
N HIS A 575 -5.90 -13.62 -22.13
CA HIS A 575 -5.77 -14.92 -21.49
C HIS A 575 -7.01 -15.79 -21.68
N VAL A 576 -8.21 -15.19 -21.70
CA VAL A 576 -9.46 -15.89 -22.01
C VAL A 576 -9.45 -16.41 -23.45
N MET A 577 -9.01 -15.59 -24.41
CA MET A 577 -8.86 -15.99 -25.83
C MET A 577 -7.76 -17.03 -26.06
N GLY A 578 -6.61 -16.87 -25.40
CA GLY A 578 -5.40 -17.68 -25.64
C GLY A 578 -5.48 -19.13 -25.17
N ARG A 579 -6.49 -19.48 -24.36
CA ARG A 579 -6.68 -20.82 -23.79
C ARG A 579 -7.62 -21.74 -24.57
N GLY A 580 -8.22 -21.26 -25.67
CA GLY A 580 -9.09 -22.06 -26.54
C GLY A 580 -8.43 -23.22 -27.30
N MET A 581 -7.22 -23.68 -26.91
CA MET A 581 -6.47 -24.74 -27.62
C MET A 581 -5.71 -25.72 -26.70
N GLN A 582 -6.15 -25.95 -25.46
CA GLN A 582 -5.71 -27.11 -24.68
C GLN A 582 -6.83 -28.14 -24.54
N ASP A 583 -6.49 -29.39 -24.84
CA ASP A 583 -7.39 -30.56 -25.01
C ASP A 583 -8.63 -30.57 -24.10
N GLY A 584 -9.81 -30.38 -24.71
CA GLY A 584 -11.09 -30.83 -24.15
C GLY A 584 -11.84 -29.87 -23.22
N GLU A 585 -11.32 -28.70 -22.88
CA GLU A 585 -12.05 -27.69 -22.11
C GLU A 585 -12.97 -26.83 -22.99
N LYS A 586 -14.15 -26.44 -22.48
CA LYS A 586 -15.07 -25.53 -23.19
C LYS A 586 -14.43 -24.14 -23.28
N GLU A 587 -14.41 -23.58 -24.48
CA GLU A 587 -13.94 -22.22 -24.76
C GLU A 587 -14.79 -21.20 -23.98
N VAL A 588 -14.12 -20.26 -23.31
CA VAL A 588 -14.79 -19.14 -22.64
C VAL A 588 -14.86 -17.98 -23.62
N THR A 589 -16.05 -17.49 -23.89
CA THR A 589 -16.28 -16.35 -24.80
C THR A 589 -16.46 -15.05 -24.02
N PHE A 590 -16.43 -13.91 -24.71
CA PHE A 590 -16.60 -12.61 -24.06
C PHE A 590 -17.48 -11.64 -24.85
N LEU A 591 -18.09 -10.71 -24.12
CA LEU A 591 -18.79 -9.55 -24.65
C LEU A 591 -18.17 -8.28 -24.07
N VAL A 592 -17.69 -7.38 -24.91
CA VAL A 592 -17.27 -6.03 -24.48
C VAL A 592 -18.33 -5.01 -24.86
N ILE A 593 -18.83 -4.26 -23.88
CA ILE A 593 -19.70 -3.11 -24.12
C ILE A 593 -18.91 -1.84 -23.83
N GLU A 594 -18.54 -1.11 -24.89
CA GLU A 594 -17.67 0.06 -24.81
C GLU A 594 -18.41 1.38 -25.15
N PRO A 595 -18.79 2.19 -24.15
CA PRO A 595 -19.55 3.42 -24.39
C PRO A 595 -18.71 4.65 -24.76
N ALA A 596 -17.40 4.63 -24.56
CA ALA A 596 -16.59 5.86 -24.54
C ALA A 596 -15.59 5.97 -25.71
N LYS A 597 -14.51 5.19 -25.69
CA LYS A 597 -13.32 5.48 -26.49
C LYS A 597 -13.28 4.73 -27.84
N GLY A 598 -13.82 3.52 -27.86
CA GLY A 598 -13.79 2.62 -29.01
C GLY A 598 -12.42 1.97 -29.21
N GLU A 599 -11.63 1.77 -28.15
CA GLU A 599 -10.26 1.22 -28.18
C GLU A 599 -10.27 -0.32 -28.35
N TYR A 600 -11.29 -1.01 -27.86
CA TYR A 600 -11.29 -2.48 -27.83
C TYR A 600 -11.40 -3.09 -29.24
N LYS A 601 -12.10 -2.43 -30.17
CA LYS A 601 -12.19 -2.90 -31.57
C LYS A 601 -10.85 -2.84 -32.30
N ASP A 602 -10.02 -1.85 -31.98
CA ASP A 602 -8.69 -1.69 -32.58
C ASP A 602 -7.73 -2.72 -31.96
N LYS A 603 -7.94 -3.04 -30.68
CA LYS A 603 -7.18 -4.05 -29.97
C LYS A 603 -7.49 -5.48 -30.39
N PHE A 604 -8.77 -5.85 -30.45
CA PHE A 604 -9.19 -7.25 -30.62
C PHE A 604 -9.98 -7.53 -31.91
N GLY A 605 -10.52 -6.49 -32.57
CA GLY A 605 -11.40 -6.68 -33.74
C GLY A 605 -10.71 -7.23 -34.99
N HIS A 606 -9.37 -7.27 -35.01
CA HIS A 606 -8.61 -7.87 -36.10
C HIS A 606 -8.54 -9.41 -36.03
N TYR A 607 -8.75 -10.00 -34.84
CA TYR A 607 -8.79 -11.45 -34.66
C TYR A 607 -9.95 -12.08 -35.44
N ALA A 608 -9.78 -13.32 -35.91
CA ALA A 608 -10.75 -13.99 -36.79
C ALA A 608 -12.02 -14.43 -36.06
N ASN A 609 -11.91 -14.72 -34.75
CA ASN A 609 -13.01 -15.17 -33.90
C ASN A 609 -13.71 -14.03 -33.13
N VAL A 610 -13.41 -12.75 -33.46
CA VAL A 610 -14.00 -11.58 -32.79
C VAL A 610 -14.87 -10.80 -33.78
N THR A 611 -16.11 -10.52 -33.38
CA THR A 611 -17.06 -9.74 -34.19
C THR A 611 -17.33 -8.38 -33.55
N VAL A 612 -17.25 -7.31 -34.36
CA VAL A 612 -17.48 -5.93 -33.90
C VAL A 612 -18.81 -5.39 -34.43
N TYR A 613 -19.69 -5.03 -33.50
CA TYR A 613 -20.93 -4.31 -33.77
C TYR A 613 -20.88 -2.89 -33.21
N GLY A 614 -21.62 -1.97 -33.83
CA GLY A 614 -21.84 -0.65 -33.26
C GLY A 614 -22.89 0.12 -34.04
N THR A 615 -22.79 1.45 -34.04
CA THR A 615 -23.88 2.32 -34.51
C THR A 615 -23.66 2.93 -35.90
N ASN A 616 -22.47 2.76 -36.47
CA ASN A 616 -22.14 3.34 -37.77
C ASN A 616 -21.80 2.27 -38.82
N LYS A 617 -22.76 2.02 -39.71
CA LYS A 617 -22.65 1.06 -40.83
C LYS A 617 -21.45 1.27 -41.75
N LYS A 618 -20.88 2.47 -41.82
CA LYS A 618 -19.70 2.76 -42.66
C LYS A 618 -18.37 2.33 -42.02
N LYS A 619 -18.39 1.99 -40.73
CA LYS A 619 -17.18 1.68 -39.95
C LYS A 619 -17.18 0.27 -39.40
N MET A 620 -18.36 -0.28 -39.08
CA MET A 620 -18.52 -1.61 -38.49
C MET A 620 -19.93 -2.15 -38.78
N ASN A 621 -20.17 -3.42 -38.45
CA ASN A 621 -21.50 -4.00 -38.56
C ASN A 621 -22.47 -3.29 -37.59
N LEU A 622 -23.72 -3.11 -38.01
CA LEU A 622 -24.71 -2.48 -37.14
C LEU A 622 -25.14 -3.45 -36.05
N LEU A 623 -25.16 -2.99 -34.80
CA LEU A 623 -25.89 -3.65 -33.73
C LEU A 623 -27.37 -3.65 -34.13
N ARG A 624 -28.04 -4.81 -34.04
CA ARG A 624 -29.48 -4.93 -34.29
C ARG A 624 -30.10 -5.77 -33.19
N ILE A 625 -30.97 -5.16 -32.41
CA ILE A 625 -31.67 -5.81 -31.29
C ILE A 625 -33.14 -5.40 -31.33
N ASN A 626 -34.04 -6.33 -31.04
CA ASN A 626 -35.42 -5.98 -30.74
C ASN A 626 -35.61 -5.95 -29.21
N PRO A 627 -35.86 -4.80 -28.57
CA PRO A 627 -36.06 -4.75 -27.11
C PRO A 627 -37.29 -5.53 -26.62
N PHE A 628 -38.23 -5.82 -27.52
CA PHE A 628 -39.50 -6.46 -27.21
C PHE A 628 -39.53 -7.95 -27.58
N SER A 629 -38.40 -8.55 -27.95
CA SER A 629 -38.34 -9.99 -28.15
C SER A 629 -37.62 -10.67 -27.00
N PHE A 630 -38.11 -11.85 -26.63
CA PHE A 630 -37.65 -12.65 -25.51
C PHE A 630 -37.70 -14.15 -25.85
N PRO A 631 -36.89 -15.00 -25.20
CA PRO A 631 -36.89 -16.46 -25.38
C PRO A 631 -38.23 -17.11 -25.02
N GLU A 632 -38.55 -18.28 -25.60
CA GLU A 632 -39.85 -18.96 -25.40
C GLU A 632 -40.15 -19.33 -23.93
N ASP A 633 -39.11 -19.56 -23.11
CA ASP A 633 -39.26 -19.91 -21.70
C ASP A 633 -39.59 -18.73 -20.78
N ILE A 634 -39.55 -17.49 -21.29
CA ILE A 634 -39.82 -16.27 -20.51
C ILE A 634 -41.27 -15.83 -20.70
N ASP A 635 -41.95 -15.49 -19.61
CA ASP A 635 -43.31 -14.94 -19.65
C ASP A 635 -43.29 -13.48 -20.12
N VAL A 636 -44.29 -13.10 -20.93
CA VAL A 636 -44.41 -11.75 -21.46
C VAL A 636 -44.47 -10.67 -20.37
N HIS A 637 -45.12 -10.92 -19.23
CA HIS A 637 -45.17 -9.94 -18.14
C HIS A 637 -43.82 -9.81 -17.43
N GLU A 638 -43.09 -10.91 -17.26
CA GLU A 638 -41.74 -10.90 -16.68
C GLU A 638 -40.80 -10.04 -17.54
N HIS A 639 -40.87 -10.21 -18.86
CA HIS A 639 -40.11 -9.40 -19.79
C HIS A 639 -40.53 -7.92 -19.77
N ILE A 640 -41.84 -7.61 -19.75
CA ILE A 640 -42.35 -6.23 -19.69
C ILE A 640 -41.89 -5.53 -18.40
N ASP A 641 -41.95 -6.21 -17.25
CA ASP A 641 -41.54 -5.63 -15.97
C ASP A 641 -40.04 -5.30 -15.96
N ARG A 642 -39.19 -6.21 -16.43
CA ARG A 642 -37.74 -5.96 -16.60
C ARG A 642 -37.46 -4.81 -17.55
N LEU A 643 -38.17 -4.75 -18.68
CA LEU A 643 -38.02 -3.69 -19.66
C LEU A 643 -38.36 -2.31 -19.05
N ILE A 644 -39.43 -2.24 -18.26
CA ILE A 644 -39.80 -1.02 -17.52
C ILE A 644 -38.76 -0.63 -16.48
N GLU A 645 -38.16 -1.60 -15.78
CA GLU A 645 -37.05 -1.34 -14.85
C GLU A 645 -35.84 -0.72 -15.56
N ILE A 646 -35.45 -1.25 -16.73
CA ILE A 646 -34.37 -0.66 -17.54
C ILE A 646 -34.71 0.78 -17.94
N PHE A 647 -35.96 1.06 -18.36
CA PHE A 647 -36.38 2.43 -18.66
C PHE A 647 -36.31 3.33 -17.41
N ASN A 648 -36.68 2.85 -16.23
CA ASN A 648 -36.59 3.61 -14.97
C ASN A 648 -35.15 3.97 -14.61
N VAL A 649 -34.20 3.08 -14.88
CA VAL A 649 -32.76 3.36 -14.68
C VAL A 649 -32.24 4.40 -15.68
N CYS A 650 -32.64 4.30 -16.95
CA CYS A 650 -32.05 5.09 -18.04
C CYS A 650 -32.72 6.46 -18.22
N TRP A 651 -33.99 6.59 -17.87
CA TRP A 651 -34.76 7.82 -18.02
C TRP A 651 -35.23 8.36 -16.67
N PRO A 652 -35.09 9.66 -16.41
CA PRO A 652 -35.74 10.27 -15.26
C PRO A 652 -37.26 10.27 -15.50
N MET A 653 -37.93 9.26 -14.93
CA MET A 653 -39.38 9.13 -14.92
C MET A 653 -39.92 9.59 -13.57
N TYR A 654 -41.06 10.28 -13.59
CA TYR A 654 -41.74 10.78 -12.40
C TYR A 654 -43.25 10.53 -12.48
N ALA A 655 -43.89 10.54 -11.31
CA ALA A 655 -45.34 10.36 -11.17
C ALA A 655 -45.87 9.12 -11.93
N ALA A 656 -46.80 9.29 -12.86
CA ALA A 656 -47.49 8.21 -13.56
C ALA A 656 -46.79 7.74 -14.85
N MET A 657 -45.63 8.31 -15.24
CA MET A 657 -44.95 7.96 -16.50
C MET A 657 -44.64 6.45 -16.65
N PRO A 658 -44.11 5.74 -15.64
CA PRO A 658 -43.82 4.31 -15.78
C PRO A 658 -45.09 3.47 -16.02
N ALA A 659 -46.19 3.83 -15.37
CA ALA A 659 -47.48 3.14 -15.54
C ALA A 659 -48.07 3.37 -16.94
N VAL A 660 -47.97 4.60 -17.46
CA VAL A 660 -48.39 4.90 -18.84
C VAL A 660 -47.55 4.13 -19.85
N LEU A 661 -46.23 4.09 -19.66
CA LEU A 661 -45.33 3.35 -20.55
C LEU A 661 -45.62 1.84 -20.49
N LYS A 662 -45.88 1.28 -19.30
CA LYS A 662 -46.26 -0.13 -19.12
C LYS A 662 -47.55 -0.47 -19.86
N ASP A 663 -48.63 0.29 -19.67
CA ASP A 663 -49.91 0.09 -20.39
C ASP A 663 -49.72 0.19 -21.92
N ALA A 664 -48.92 1.16 -22.38
CA ALA A 664 -48.63 1.29 -23.81
C ALA A 664 -47.86 0.09 -24.39
N ILE A 665 -46.90 -0.48 -23.63
CA ILE A 665 -46.16 -1.68 -24.03
C ILE A 665 -47.09 -2.91 -24.05
N GLU A 666 -47.89 -3.13 -23.00
CA GLU A 666 -48.87 -4.23 -22.93
C GLU A 666 -49.84 -4.20 -24.11
N ARG A 667 -50.41 -3.04 -24.43
CA ARG A 667 -51.27 -2.86 -25.61
C ARG A 667 -50.55 -3.07 -26.93
N SER A 668 -49.25 -2.76 -27.00
CA SER A 668 -48.44 -3.03 -28.19
C SER A 668 -48.27 -4.53 -28.43
N TYR A 669 -48.09 -5.33 -27.38
CA TYR A 669 -48.10 -6.79 -27.46
C TYR A 669 -49.46 -7.35 -27.89
N ILE A 670 -50.56 -6.85 -27.32
CA ILE A 670 -51.92 -7.25 -27.71
C ILE A 670 -52.14 -6.97 -29.21
N ASN A 671 -51.74 -5.80 -29.70
CA ASN A 671 -51.81 -5.45 -31.13
C ASN A 671 -50.94 -6.34 -32.01
N ALA A 672 -49.78 -6.77 -31.50
CA ALA A 672 -48.92 -7.75 -32.16
C ALA A 672 -49.48 -9.20 -32.12
N GLY A 673 -50.63 -9.42 -31.47
CA GLY A 673 -51.34 -10.70 -31.44
C GLY A 673 -51.03 -11.61 -30.27
N TRP A 674 -50.43 -11.07 -29.21
CA TRP A 674 -50.18 -11.79 -27.96
C TRP A 674 -51.43 -11.86 -27.10
N ASP A 675 -51.66 -13.03 -26.53
CA ASP A 675 -52.50 -13.17 -25.36
C ASP A 675 -51.61 -13.06 -24.13
N LEU A 676 -51.73 -11.97 -23.36
CA LEU A 676 -50.88 -11.74 -22.20
C LEU A 676 -51.13 -12.77 -21.09
N THR A 677 -52.35 -13.33 -21.00
CA THR A 677 -52.69 -14.28 -19.92
C THR A 677 -52.02 -15.63 -20.11
N GLU A 678 -51.96 -16.10 -21.36
CA GLU A 678 -51.35 -17.39 -21.71
C GLU A 678 -49.89 -17.23 -22.16
N SER A 679 -49.39 -16.00 -22.28
CA SER A 679 -48.08 -15.66 -22.85
C SER A 679 -47.82 -16.32 -24.22
N GLU A 680 -48.85 -16.42 -25.06
CA GLU A 680 -48.78 -17.03 -26.39
C GLU A 680 -49.08 -16.03 -27.50
N CYS A 681 -48.24 -16.02 -28.55
CA CYS A 681 -48.53 -15.29 -29.78
C CYS A 681 -49.41 -16.14 -30.71
N LYS A 682 -50.62 -15.66 -31.02
CA LYS A 682 -51.58 -16.35 -31.92
C LYS A 682 -50.99 -16.62 -33.30
N TYR A 683 -50.06 -15.78 -33.72
CA TYR A 683 -49.42 -15.84 -35.03
C TYR A 683 -48.27 -16.85 -35.12
N CYS A 684 -47.73 -17.31 -33.98
CA CYS A 684 -46.72 -18.37 -33.95
C CYS A 684 -47.25 -19.67 -34.56
N LYS A 685 -48.43 -20.10 -34.11
CA LYS A 685 -49.10 -21.32 -34.62
C LYS A 685 -49.48 -21.22 -36.10
N VAL A 686 -49.66 -20.00 -36.62
CA VAL A 686 -50.17 -19.75 -37.99
C VAL A 686 -49.04 -19.49 -39.00
N PHE A 687 -47.92 -18.93 -38.55
CA PHE A 687 -46.83 -18.45 -39.41
C PHE A 687 -45.44 -19.00 -39.04
N GLY A 688 -45.33 -19.78 -37.95
CA GLY A 688 -44.09 -20.43 -37.51
C GLY A 688 -43.10 -19.51 -36.80
N ARG A 689 -43.47 -18.26 -36.49
CA ARG A 689 -42.68 -17.29 -35.72
C ARG A 689 -43.57 -16.36 -34.90
N ASN A 690 -43.10 -15.99 -33.71
CA ASN A 690 -43.70 -14.96 -32.88
C ASN A 690 -43.60 -13.58 -33.56
N MET A 691 -44.67 -12.78 -33.46
CA MET A 691 -44.66 -11.39 -33.90
C MET A 691 -44.45 -10.49 -32.68
N TYR A 692 -43.31 -9.81 -32.60
CA TYR A 692 -42.99 -8.93 -31.49
C TYR A 692 -43.24 -7.45 -31.85
N PRO A 693 -43.62 -6.61 -30.87
CA PRO A 693 -43.74 -5.17 -31.07
C PRO A 693 -42.41 -4.49 -31.43
N SER A 694 -42.53 -3.21 -31.79
CA SER A 694 -41.43 -2.27 -32.03
C SER A 694 -41.68 -0.95 -31.29
N PHE A 695 -40.66 -0.06 -31.26
CA PHE A 695 -40.87 1.30 -30.70
C PHE A 695 -41.91 2.12 -31.49
N ILE A 696 -42.15 1.78 -32.75
CA ILE A 696 -43.21 2.42 -33.56
C ILE A 696 -44.58 2.07 -32.97
N ASP A 697 -44.77 0.82 -32.54
CA ASP A 697 -46.01 0.34 -31.93
C ASP A 697 -46.24 1.03 -30.57
N VAL A 698 -45.19 1.08 -29.74
CA VAL A 698 -45.26 1.76 -28.43
C VAL A 698 -45.56 3.25 -28.58
N LEU A 699 -44.94 3.93 -29.54
CA LEU A 699 -45.21 5.35 -29.81
C LEU A 699 -46.69 5.59 -30.17
N LYS A 700 -47.26 4.73 -31.01
CA LYS A 700 -48.70 4.78 -31.35
C LYS A 700 -49.56 4.57 -30.10
N MET A 701 -49.23 3.55 -29.29
CA MET A 701 -50.04 3.20 -28.12
C MET A 701 -49.95 4.20 -26.98
N ILE A 702 -48.83 4.90 -26.80
CA ILE A 702 -48.72 5.99 -25.82
C ILE A 702 -49.79 7.06 -26.10
N ASN A 703 -49.96 7.49 -27.36
CA ASN A 703 -50.96 8.50 -27.70
C ASN A 703 -52.38 8.01 -27.36
N VAL A 704 -52.70 6.75 -27.67
CA VAL A 704 -54.02 6.14 -27.37
C VAL A 704 -54.27 6.09 -25.85
N VAL A 705 -53.31 5.58 -25.08
CA VAL A 705 -53.42 5.50 -23.61
C VAL A 705 -53.63 6.89 -23.00
N MET A 706 -52.92 7.89 -23.51
CA MET A 706 -53.02 9.27 -23.02
C MET A 706 -54.38 9.90 -23.34
N GLU A 707 -54.94 9.68 -24.53
CA GLU A 707 -56.27 10.14 -24.89
C GLU A 707 -57.35 9.54 -23.99
N GLU A 708 -57.29 8.22 -23.74
CA GLU A 708 -58.26 7.49 -22.92
C GLU A 708 -58.13 7.75 -21.40
N SER A 709 -56.96 8.19 -20.94
CA SER A 709 -56.70 8.39 -19.51
C SER A 709 -57.55 9.50 -18.87
N LYS A 710 -57.76 9.42 -17.55
CA LYS A 710 -58.49 10.45 -16.77
C LYS A 710 -57.60 11.60 -16.26
N TYR A 711 -56.37 11.72 -16.76
CA TYR A 711 -55.44 12.78 -16.35
C TYR A 711 -55.92 14.17 -16.82
N SER A 712 -55.50 15.23 -16.12
CA SER A 712 -55.77 16.61 -16.55
C SER A 712 -55.07 16.91 -17.88
N ALA A 713 -55.60 17.88 -18.65
CA ALA A 713 -55.02 18.24 -19.95
C ALA A 713 -53.54 18.65 -19.85
N ASP A 714 -53.17 19.38 -18.79
CA ASP A 714 -51.78 19.80 -18.55
C ASP A 714 -50.87 18.59 -18.29
N SER A 715 -51.26 17.67 -17.40
CA SER A 715 -50.49 16.44 -17.14
C SER A 715 -50.43 15.54 -18.36
N LYS A 716 -51.48 15.50 -19.19
CA LYS A 716 -51.47 14.79 -20.47
C LYS A 716 -50.44 15.38 -21.42
N GLY A 717 -50.41 16.71 -21.55
CA GLY A 717 -49.44 17.43 -22.38
C GLY A 717 -48.00 17.16 -21.95
N ASP A 718 -47.71 17.28 -20.65
CA ASP A 718 -46.37 17.08 -20.09
C ASP A 718 -45.88 15.63 -20.25
N TYR A 719 -46.71 14.64 -19.95
CA TYR A 719 -46.34 13.22 -20.08
C TYR A 719 -46.17 12.80 -21.53
N THR A 720 -47.09 13.22 -22.41
CA THR A 720 -47.01 12.93 -23.85
C THR A 720 -45.78 13.58 -24.44
N GLY A 721 -45.52 14.86 -24.13
CA GLY A 721 -44.34 15.58 -24.61
C GLY A 721 -43.03 14.91 -24.17
N ALA A 722 -42.94 14.46 -22.93
CA ALA A 722 -41.73 13.82 -22.38
C ALA A 722 -41.50 12.39 -22.91
N LEU A 723 -42.54 11.54 -22.94
CA LEU A 723 -42.42 10.15 -23.39
C LEU A 723 -42.38 10.03 -24.91
N CYS A 724 -43.32 10.67 -25.64
CA CYS A 724 -43.37 10.54 -27.10
C CYS A 724 -42.11 11.10 -27.76
N THR A 725 -41.54 12.20 -27.27
CA THR A 725 -40.29 12.75 -27.83
C THR A 725 -39.13 11.76 -27.66
N ARG A 726 -39.01 11.12 -26.48
CA ARG A 726 -37.97 10.12 -26.23
C ARG A 726 -38.17 8.88 -27.08
N VAL A 727 -39.36 8.28 -27.08
CA VAL A 727 -39.65 7.07 -27.88
C VAL A 727 -39.53 7.34 -29.38
N LYS A 728 -40.03 8.48 -29.88
CA LYS A 728 -39.89 8.90 -31.29
C LYS A 728 -38.42 9.07 -31.69
N SER A 729 -37.54 9.46 -30.77
CA SER A 729 -36.11 9.51 -31.06
C SER A 729 -35.50 8.12 -31.31
N LEU A 730 -36.08 7.07 -30.73
CA LEU A 730 -35.66 5.68 -30.91
C LEU A 730 -36.22 5.05 -32.20
N THR A 731 -37.30 5.59 -32.78
CA THR A 731 -37.89 5.09 -34.04
C THR A 731 -37.19 5.60 -35.30
N ASN A 732 -36.36 6.65 -35.18
CA ASN A 732 -35.84 7.38 -36.34
C ASN A 732 -34.31 7.26 -36.49
N GLY A 733 -33.80 7.55 -37.69
CA GLY A 733 -32.38 7.71 -37.96
C GLY A 733 -31.55 6.43 -37.73
N ILE A 734 -30.48 6.55 -36.94
CA ILE A 734 -29.58 5.44 -36.60
C ILE A 734 -30.23 4.50 -35.57
N TYR A 735 -30.97 5.04 -34.60
CA TYR A 735 -31.59 4.23 -33.54
C TYR A 735 -32.70 3.34 -34.07
N GLY A 736 -33.48 3.79 -35.06
CA GLY A 736 -34.43 2.91 -35.75
C GLY A 736 -33.77 1.78 -36.57
N GLN A 737 -32.48 1.89 -36.89
CA GLN A 737 -31.71 0.80 -37.51
C GLN A 737 -31.14 -0.17 -36.47
N ILE A 738 -30.88 0.31 -35.25
CA ILE A 738 -30.39 -0.50 -34.13
C ILE A 738 -31.53 -1.27 -33.47
N PHE A 739 -32.62 -0.56 -33.15
CA PHE A 739 -33.83 -1.13 -32.58
C PHE A 739 -34.72 -1.64 -33.70
N SER A 740 -34.37 -2.84 -34.19
CA SER A 740 -34.86 -3.40 -35.44
C SER A 740 -35.53 -4.74 -35.22
N THR A 741 -36.58 -5.00 -35.98
CA THR A 741 -37.24 -6.33 -36.05
C THR A 741 -36.42 -7.40 -36.78
N ASP A 742 -35.42 -7.01 -37.58
CA ASP A 742 -34.40 -7.92 -38.12
C ASP A 742 -33.20 -7.94 -37.17
N GLU A 743 -33.39 -8.55 -36.00
CA GLU A 743 -32.39 -8.60 -34.93
C GLU A 743 -31.30 -9.66 -35.16
N LEU A 744 -30.16 -9.47 -34.49
CA LEU A 744 -29.11 -10.49 -34.36
C LEU A 744 -29.61 -11.62 -33.46
N SER A 745 -29.12 -12.84 -33.72
CA SER A 745 -29.44 -13.97 -32.86
C SER A 745 -28.75 -13.82 -31.49
N THR A 746 -29.39 -14.37 -30.44
CA THR A 746 -28.83 -14.34 -29.08
C THR A 746 -27.53 -15.15 -28.99
N GLU A 747 -27.42 -16.21 -29.78
CA GLU A 747 -26.22 -17.05 -29.89
C GLU A 747 -25.05 -16.26 -30.49
N GLU A 748 -25.28 -15.50 -31.56
CA GLU A 748 -24.24 -14.63 -32.15
C GLU A 748 -23.75 -13.58 -31.15
N LEU A 749 -24.64 -13.02 -30.32
CA LEU A 749 -24.31 -11.96 -29.37
C LEU A 749 -23.63 -12.47 -28.08
N PHE A 750 -24.05 -13.62 -27.56
CA PHE A 750 -23.68 -14.07 -26.21
C PHE A 750 -22.87 -15.36 -26.19
N ASP A 751 -22.76 -16.11 -27.28
CA ASP A 751 -21.95 -17.34 -27.36
C ASP A 751 -20.75 -17.23 -28.31
N SER A 752 -20.40 -16.00 -28.72
CA SER A 752 -19.20 -15.70 -29.50
C SER A 752 -18.42 -14.53 -28.91
N ASN A 753 -17.18 -14.28 -29.36
CA ASN A 753 -16.44 -13.11 -28.88
C ASN A 753 -16.92 -11.84 -29.59
N VAL A 754 -17.58 -10.97 -28.84
CA VAL A 754 -18.28 -9.80 -29.39
C VAL A 754 -17.79 -8.51 -28.76
N ILE A 755 -17.66 -7.47 -29.58
CA ILE A 755 -17.40 -6.11 -29.13
C ILE A 755 -18.52 -5.21 -29.64
N ILE A 756 -19.19 -4.53 -28.72
CA ILE A 756 -20.22 -3.54 -28.99
C ILE A 756 -19.64 -2.15 -28.72
N ASP A 757 -19.30 -1.44 -29.80
CA ASP A 757 -18.78 -0.07 -29.75
C ASP A 757 -19.93 0.94 -29.82
N LEU A 758 -20.16 1.62 -28.69
CA LEU A 758 -21.13 2.71 -28.53
C LEU A 758 -20.45 4.09 -28.43
N SER A 759 -19.14 4.20 -28.69
CA SER A 759 -18.35 5.45 -28.62
C SER A 759 -18.89 6.57 -29.52
N ARG A 760 -19.66 6.24 -30.56
CA ARG A 760 -20.28 7.19 -31.50
C ARG A 760 -21.69 7.63 -31.10
N VAL A 761 -22.27 7.05 -30.04
CA VAL A 761 -23.56 7.48 -29.49
C VAL A 761 -23.35 8.79 -28.72
N GLY A 762 -24.18 9.79 -28.97
CA GLY A 762 -24.04 11.11 -28.32
C GLY A 762 -24.69 11.20 -26.94
N SER A 763 -25.92 10.70 -26.80
CA SER A 763 -26.69 10.75 -25.53
C SER A 763 -26.22 9.68 -24.57
N VAL A 764 -25.96 10.08 -23.32
CA VAL A 764 -25.61 9.15 -22.23
C VAL A 764 -26.81 8.26 -21.91
N GLU A 765 -28.02 8.81 -21.90
CA GLU A 765 -29.26 8.07 -21.65
C GLU A 765 -29.47 6.96 -22.69
N THR A 766 -29.17 7.23 -23.96
CA THR A 766 -29.26 6.21 -25.01
C THR A 766 -28.17 5.14 -24.88
N LYS A 767 -26.95 5.50 -24.45
CA LYS A 767 -25.91 4.51 -24.14
C LYS A 767 -26.37 3.60 -23.01
N SER A 768 -26.81 4.18 -21.90
CA SER A 768 -27.35 3.43 -20.75
C SER A 768 -28.50 2.52 -21.16
N LEU A 769 -29.42 3.00 -22.01
CA LEU A 769 -30.52 2.18 -22.51
C LEU A 769 -30.03 0.98 -23.33
N ILE A 770 -29.11 1.19 -24.28
CA ILE A 770 -28.56 0.09 -25.07
C ILE A 770 -27.82 -0.91 -24.17
N MET A 771 -27.01 -0.43 -23.22
CA MET A 771 -26.30 -1.27 -22.25
C MET A 771 -27.28 -2.10 -21.40
N GLY A 772 -28.30 -1.47 -20.83
CA GLY A 772 -29.31 -2.13 -20.00
C GLY A 772 -30.12 -3.17 -20.78
N LEU A 773 -30.50 -2.85 -22.02
CA LEU A 773 -31.20 -3.80 -22.90
C LEU A 773 -30.34 -5.01 -23.25
N LEU A 774 -29.05 -4.81 -23.52
CA LEU A 774 -28.13 -5.93 -23.79
C LEU A 774 -27.99 -6.86 -22.58
N ILE A 775 -27.85 -6.29 -21.38
CA ILE A 775 -27.77 -7.06 -20.12
C ILE A 775 -29.08 -7.81 -19.87
N MET A 776 -30.23 -7.17 -20.09
CA MET A 776 -31.55 -7.79 -19.95
C MET A 776 -31.71 -8.98 -20.90
N LYS A 777 -31.43 -8.79 -22.20
CA LYS A 777 -31.52 -9.89 -23.18
C LYS A 777 -30.54 -11.01 -22.88
N MET A 778 -29.34 -10.68 -22.39
CA MET A 778 -28.36 -11.68 -21.96
C MET A 778 -28.88 -12.47 -20.76
N GLN A 779 -29.45 -11.81 -19.76
CA GLN A 779 -30.02 -12.45 -18.59
C GLN A 779 -31.13 -13.43 -18.99
N GLU A 780 -32.06 -13.00 -19.85
CA GLU A 780 -33.14 -13.84 -20.37
C GLU A 780 -32.61 -15.06 -21.15
N TYR A 781 -31.64 -14.84 -22.03
CA TYR A 781 -31.01 -15.92 -22.80
C TYR A 781 -30.28 -16.93 -21.90
N ARG A 782 -29.54 -16.45 -20.90
CA ARG A 782 -28.82 -17.29 -19.94
C ARG A 782 -29.77 -18.08 -19.05
N MET A 783 -30.92 -17.50 -18.69
CA MET A 783 -31.98 -18.18 -17.94
C MET A 783 -32.63 -19.31 -18.74
N SER A 784 -32.94 -19.10 -20.03
CA SER A 784 -33.58 -20.12 -20.87
C SER A 784 -32.61 -21.22 -21.32
N ALA A 785 -31.36 -20.88 -21.64
CA ALA A 785 -30.35 -21.84 -22.09
C ALA A 785 -29.80 -22.73 -20.94
N HIS A 786 -30.21 -22.47 -19.70
CA HIS A 786 -29.65 -23.13 -18.53
C HIS A 786 -30.13 -24.57 -18.37
N THR A 787 -29.19 -25.49 -18.19
CA THR A 787 -29.46 -26.92 -18.00
C THR A 787 -28.85 -27.51 -16.72
N GLN A 788 -27.95 -26.79 -16.02
CA GLN A 788 -27.25 -27.26 -14.82
C GLN A 788 -26.89 -26.13 -13.86
N ASN A 789 -27.33 -26.22 -12.59
CA ASN A 789 -26.98 -25.25 -11.54
C ASN A 789 -25.46 -25.25 -11.26
N ASN A 790 -24.89 -24.05 -11.03
CA ASN A 790 -23.46 -23.83 -10.71
C ASN A 790 -22.48 -24.32 -11.79
N SER A 791 -22.66 -23.85 -13.03
CA SER A 791 -21.59 -24.03 -14.03
C SER A 791 -20.41 -23.08 -13.76
N GLY A 792 -19.18 -23.57 -13.95
CA GLY A 792 -17.99 -22.71 -14.00
C GLY A 792 -18.07 -21.64 -15.09
N LEU A 793 -17.07 -20.76 -15.17
CA LEU A 793 -17.08 -19.62 -16.09
C LEU A 793 -17.20 -20.10 -17.55
N LYS A 794 -18.23 -19.60 -18.25
CA LYS A 794 -18.50 -19.86 -19.68
C LYS A 794 -18.40 -18.59 -20.53
N HIS A 795 -18.82 -17.46 -19.99
CA HIS A 795 -18.83 -16.20 -20.71
C HIS A 795 -18.47 -15.03 -19.78
N LEU A 796 -17.80 -14.03 -20.33
CA LEU A 796 -17.29 -12.88 -19.60
C LEU A 796 -17.76 -11.58 -20.26
N THR A 797 -18.58 -10.81 -19.55
CA THR A 797 -19.06 -9.50 -20.02
C THR A 797 -18.27 -8.36 -19.40
N VAL A 798 -17.68 -7.49 -20.22
CA VAL A 798 -17.01 -6.25 -19.80
C VAL A 798 -17.97 -5.07 -19.95
N LEU A 799 -18.28 -4.42 -18.83
CA LEU A 799 -19.02 -3.17 -18.77
C LEU A 799 -18.05 -2.02 -18.47
N GLU A 800 -17.60 -1.34 -19.53
CA GLU A 800 -16.82 -0.10 -19.39
C GLU A 800 -17.73 1.07 -19.02
N GLU A 801 -17.19 2.00 -18.23
CA GLU A 801 -17.88 3.22 -17.82
C GLU A 801 -19.27 2.93 -17.21
N ALA A 802 -19.29 1.94 -16.32
CA ALA A 802 -20.50 1.33 -15.77
C ALA A 802 -21.38 2.31 -14.97
N HIS A 803 -20.84 3.45 -14.50
CA HIS A 803 -21.63 4.50 -13.84
C HIS A 803 -22.73 5.09 -14.74
N ASN A 804 -22.64 4.92 -16.06
CA ASN A 804 -23.72 5.32 -16.97
C ASN A 804 -25.00 4.53 -16.70
N LEU A 805 -24.89 3.26 -16.29
CA LEU A 805 -26.01 2.37 -16.02
C LEU A 805 -26.25 2.17 -14.52
N LEU A 806 -25.19 2.01 -13.74
CA LEU A 806 -25.24 1.63 -12.32
C LEU A 806 -24.94 2.82 -11.39
N LYS A 807 -25.57 3.97 -11.68
CA LYS A 807 -25.28 5.24 -11.02
C LYS A 807 -25.79 5.28 -9.57
N ARG A 808 -24.96 5.77 -8.66
CA ARG A 808 -25.35 6.08 -7.29
C ARG A 808 -26.41 7.18 -7.25
N THR A 809 -27.47 6.93 -6.49
CA THR A 809 -28.50 7.94 -6.17
C THR A 809 -28.35 8.36 -4.71
N SER A 810 -28.60 9.65 -4.42
CA SER A 810 -28.53 10.16 -3.06
C SER A 810 -29.75 9.72 -2.27
N SER A 811 -29.55 8.95 -1.20
CA SER A 811 -30.59 8.56 -0.24
C SER A 811 -31.10 9.71 0.63
N ASP A 812 -30.45 10.88 0.59
CA ASP A 812 -30.62 11.95 1.59
C ASP A 812 -31.54 13.12 1.20
N GLN A 813 -32.29 13.07 0.10
CA GLN A 813 -33.28 14.13 -0.21
C GLN A 813 -34.60 13.61 -0.81
N GLY A 814 -35.57 13.34 0.08
CA GLY A 814 -36.97 13.80 0.07
C GLY A 814 -37.81 13.89 -1.22
N SER A 815 -37.44 13.22 -2.32
CA SER A 815 -38.25 13.17 -3.54
C SER A 815 -38.55 11.72 -3.91
N ASP A 816 -39.84 11.39 -4.09
CA ASP A 816 -40.29 10.04 -4.44
C ASP A 816 -39.62 9.51 -5.73
N SER A 817 -39.19 10.39 -6.64
CA SER A 817 -38.46 10.03 -7.87
C SER A 817 -37.04 9.51 -7.63
N ALA A 818 -36.31 10.06 -6.64
CA ALA A 818 -34.95 9.61 -6.31
C ALA A 818 -34.95 8.19 -5.72
N ASN A 819 -35.97 7.86 -4.93
CA ASN A 819 -36.14 6.53 -4.35
C ASN A 819 -36.44 5.45 -5.39
N LEU A 820 -37.26 5.75 -6.41
CA LEU A 820 -37.56 4.81 -7.50
C LEU A 820 -36.33 4.50 -8.36
N LEU A 821 -35.55 5.54 -8.71
CA LEU A 821 -34.32 5.38 -9.48
C LEU A 821 -33.31 4.51 -8.71
N GLY A 822 -33.05 4.84 -7.44
CA GLY A 822 -32.12 4.09 -6.60
C GLY A 822 -32.49 2.62 -6.45
N LYS A 823 -33.77 2.34 -6.20
CA LYS A 823 -34.27 0.97 -6.12
C LYS A 823 -34.12 0.21 -7.45
N SER A 824 -34.37 0.87 -8.58
CA SER A 824 -34.23 0.25 -9.90
C SER A 824 -32.76 -0.08 -10.21
N VAL A 825 -31.83 0.80 -9.84
CA VAL A 825 -30.38 0.54 -9.96
C VAL A 825 -29.93 -0.61 -9.06
N GLU A 826 -30.41 -0.65 -7.81
CA GLU A 826 -30.11 -1.74 -6.88
C GLU A 826 -30.64 -3.09 -7.40
N MET A 827 -31.87 -3.11 -7.92
CA MET A 827 -32.45 -4.31 -8.54
C MET A 827 -31.63 -4.78 -9.74
N LEU A 828 -31.20 -3.87 -10.62
CA LEU A 828 -30.33 -4.21 -11.74
C LEU A 828 -28.97 -4.76 -11.29
N ALA A 829 -28.36 -4.17 -10.25
CA ALA A 829 -27.11 -4.66 -9.69
C ALA A 829 -27.25 -6.06 -9.08
N ASN A 830 -28.39 -6.35 -8.46
CA ASN A 830 -28.70 -7.68 -7.93
C ASN A 830 -28.96 -8.70 -9.05
N SER A 831 -29.69 -8.30 -10.11
CA SER A 831 -29.87 -9.14 -11.30
C SER A 831 -28.54 -9.52 -11.94
N ILE A 832 -27.57 -8.60 -12.02
CA ILE A 832 -26.19 -8.90 -12.46
C ILE A 832 -25.54 -9.93 -11.53
N ALA A 833 -25.68 -9.76 -10.21
CA ALA A 833 -25.11 -10.66 -9.21
C ALA A 833 -25.66 -12.10 -9.29
N GLU A 834 -26.91 -12.28 -9.72
CA GLU A 834 -27.56 -13.58 -9.87
C GLU A 834 -27.06 -14.37 -11.09
N MET A 835 -26.56 -13.68 -12.13
CA MET A 835 -26.07 -14.31 -13.36
C MET A 835 -24.85 -15.22 -13.16
N ARG A 836 -24.17 -15.11 -12.01
CA ARG A 836 -23.10 -16.03 -11.59
C ARG A 836 -23.52 -17.51 -11.69
N THR A 837 -24.79 -17.81 -11.42
CA THR A 837 -25.34 -19.18 -11.44
C THR A 837 -25.40 -19.79 -12.84
N TYR A 838 -25.37 -18.94 -13.87
CA TYR A 838 -25.43 -19.30 -15.28
C TYR A 838 -24.04 -19.43 -15.95
N GLY A 839 -22.96 -19.23 -15.17
CA GLY A 839 -21.58 -19.21 -15.69
C GLY A 839 -21.20 -17.89 -16.37
N GLU A 840 -21.93 -16.81 -16.07
CA GLU A 840 -21.69 -15.46 -16.57
C GLU A 840 -20.85 -14.66 -15.57
N GLY A 841 -19.64 -14.25 -15.97
CA GLY A 841 -18.79 -13.34 -15.21
C GLY A 841 -18.94 -11.91 -15.72
N PHE A 842 -18.93 -10.93 -14.81
CA PHE A 842 -18.94 -9.51 -15.21
C PHE A 842 -17.63 -8.85 -14.78
N ILE A 843 -17.02 -8.10 -15.68
CA ILE A 843 -15.97 -7.12 -15.36
C ILE A 843 -16.60 -5.74 -15.41
N ILE A 844 -16.75 -5.13 -14.25
CA ILE A 844 -17.33 -3.80 -14.10
C ILE A 844 -16.18 -2.81 -13.94
N ALA A 845 -16.02 -1.92 -14.91
CA ALA A 845 -14.87 -1.04 -15.01
C ALA A 845 -15.27 0.44 -14.93
N ASP A 846 -14.69 1.17 -13.97
CA ASP A 846 -15.01 2.60 -13.79
C ASP A 846 -13.84 3.42 -13.24
N GLN A 847 -13.76 4.69 -13.62
CA GLN A 847 -12.71 5.61 -13.20
C GLN A 847 -13.01 6.28 -11.85
N ALA A 848 -14.29 6.44 -11.52
CA ALA A 848 -14.75 7.14 -10.32
C ALA A 848 -15.71 6.23 -9.53
N PRO A 849 -15.19 5.35 -8.66
CA PRO A 849 -16.01 4.37 -7.95
C PRO A 849 -17.10 5.02 -7.08
N GLY A 850 -16.91 6.25 -6.58
CA GLY A 850 -17.92 6.99 -5.83
C GLY A 850 -19.20 7.32 -6.61
N LEU A 851 -19.18 7.27 -7.95
CA LEU A 851 -20.37 7.44 -8.80
C LEU A 851 -21.18 6.16 -8.96
N LEU A 852 -20.64 5.00 -8.60
CA LEU A 852 -21.31 3.71 -8.70
C LEU A 852 -22.13 3.40 -7.45
N ASP A 853 -23.21 2.65 -7.64
CA ASP A 853 -23.98 2.14 -6.52
C ASP A 853 -23.14 1.17 -5.66
N MET A 854 -23.33 1.26 -4.33
CA MET A 854 -22.59 0.46 -3.35
C MET A 854 -22.85 -1.04 -3.48
N ALA A 855 -24.02 -1.46 -4.00
CA ALA A 855 -24.33 -2.86 -4.25
C ALA A 855 -23.34 -3.47 -5.25
N VAL A 856 -22.93 -2.72 -6.27
CA VAL A 856 -22.02 -3.18 -7.32
C VAL A 856 -20.63 -3.50 -6.76
N ILE A 857 -20.08 -2.60 -5.95
CA ILE A 857 -18.74 -2.75 -5.36
C ILE A 857 -18.73 -3.86 -4.30
N ARG A 858 -19.84 -4.07 -3.58
CA ARG A 858 -19.98 -5.13 -2.57
C ARG A 858 -20.19 -6.52 -3.18
N ASN A 859 -21.00 -6.61 -4.23
CA ASN A 859 -21.36 -7.88 -4.87
C ASN A 859 -20.27 -8.42 -5.81
N THR A 860 -19.26 -7.61 -6.13
CA THR A 860 -18.08 -8.04 -6.89
C THR A 860 -17.03 -8.65 -5.97
N ASN A 861 -16.64 -9.88 -6.27
CA ASN A 861 -15.69 -10.63 -5.47
C ASN A 861 -14.24 -10.22 -5.76
N THR A 862 -13.84 -10.31 -7.03
CA THR A 862 -12.48 -9.95 -7.44
C THR A 862 -12.38 -8.43 -7.54
N LYS A 863 -11.34 -7.84 -6.95
CA LYS A 863 -11.11 -6.39 -6.97
C LYS A 863 -9.71 -6.09 -7.45
N ILE A 864 -9.61 -5.27 -8.51
CA ILE A 864 -8.35 -4.78 -9.07
C ILE A 864 -8.39 -3.26 -8.98
N ILE A 865 -7.65 -2.70 -8.02
CA ILE A 865 -7.65 -1.28 -7.69
C ILE A 865 -6.32 -0.68 -8.11
N LEU A 866 -6.31 0.03 -9.23
CA LEU A 866 -5.17 0.83 -9.67
C LEU A 866 -5.15 2.18 -8.94
N GLY A 867 -4.16 3.02 -9.25
CA GLY A 867 -3.96 4.27 -8.53
C GLY A 867 -5.18 5.21 -8.54
N LEU A 868 -5.66 5.60 -7.35
CA LEU A 868 -6.80 6.50 -7.15
C LEU A 868 -6.35 7.76 -6.38
N PRO A 869 -6.62 8.98 -6.87
CA PRO A 869 -6.18 10.21 -6.20
C PRO A 869 -7.10 10.60 -5.03
N ASP A 870 -8.41 10.45 -5.18
CA ASP A 870 -9.40 10.89 -4.20
C ASP A 870 -9.41 9.98 -2.95
N ILE A 871 -9.54 10.57 -1.76
CA ILE A 871 -9.55 9.78 -0.51
C ILE A 871 -10.86 9.02 -0.31
N SER A 872 -12.01 9.61 -0.66
CA SER A 872 -13.30 8.96 -0.48
C SER A 872 -13.46 7.76 -1.40
N ASP A 873 -12.96 7.86 -2.64
CA ASP A 873 -12.89 6.73 -3.57
C ASP A 873 -11.98 5.62 -3.03
N ARG A 874 -10.80 5.97 -2.50
CA ARG A 874 -9.85 5.01 -1.92
C ARG A 874 -10.40 4.30 -0.69
N GLU A 875 -11.07 5.01 0.20
CA GLU A 875 -11.71 4.40 1.37
C GLU A 875 -12.83 3.45 0.96
N LEU A 876 -13.69 3.88 0.02
CA LEU A 876 -14.80 3.09 -0.49
C LEU A 876 -14.34 1.74 -1.04
N VAL A 877 -13.42 1.76 -2.01
CA VAL A 877 -12.96 0.52 -2.67
C VAL A 877 -11.96 -0.23 -1.80
N GLY A 878 -11.18 0.50 -1.00
CA GLY A 878 -10.17 -0.06 -0.13
C GLY A 878 -10.76 -0.94 0.96
N ARG A 879 -11.77 -0.42 1.68
CA ARG A 879 -12.50 -1.20 2.67
C ARG A 879 -13.21 -2.41 2.05
N ALA A 880 -13.74 -2.26 0.83
CA ALA A 880 -14.40 -3.36 0.13
C ALA A 880 -13.42 -4.46 -0.33
N ALA A 881 -12.12 -4.18 -0.39
CA ALA A 881 -11.04 -5.11 -0.70
C ALA A 881 -10.20 -5.50 0.54
N SER A 882 -10.72 -5.25 1.75
CA SER A 882 -10.05 -5.58 3.02
C SER A 882 -8.68 -4.91 3.21
N LEU A 883 -8.49 -3.71 2.64
CA LEU A 883 -7.28 -2.91 2.83
C LEU A 883 -7.29 -2.21 4.20
N ASN A 884 -6.12 -2.16 4.85
CA ASN A 884 -5.92 -1.38 6.07
C ASN A 884 -5.68 0.12 5.77
N ASP A 885 -5.72 0.97 6.79
CA ASP A 885 -5.63 2.44 6.62
C ASP A 885 -4.34 2.89 5.93
N ASN A 886 -3.21 2.24 6.22
CA ASN A 886 -1.93 2.54 5.57
C ASN A 886 -1.94 2.15 4.09
N GLN A 887 -2.50 0.99 3.76
CA GLN A 887 -2.65 0.51 2.39
C GLN A 887 -3.62 1.38 1.57
N ILE A 888 -4.71 1.85 2.17
CA ILE A 888 -5.65 2.81 1.56
C ILE A 888 -4.92 4.10 1.18
N VAL A 889 -4.08 4.63 2.08
CA VAL A 889 -3.27 5.81 1.77
C VAL A 889 -2.30 5.55 0.61
N GLU A 890 -1.73 4.34 0.53
CA GLU A 890 -0.76 3.95 -0.49
C GLU A 890 -1.35 3.88 -1.91
N LEU A 891 -2.66 3.63 -2.07
CA LEU A 891 -3.32 3.55 -3.38
C LEU A 891 -3.06 4.78 -4.26
N SER A 892 -2.90 5.99 -3.70
CA SER A 892 -2.64 7.20 -4.49
C SER A 892 -1.21 7.28 -5.05
N LYS A 893 -0.28 6.53 -4.45
CA LYS A 893 1.14 6.49 -4.82
C LYS A 893 1.47 5.40 -5.83
N LEU A 894 0.52 4.52 -6.15
CA LEU A 894 0.74 3.42 -7.11
C LEU A 894 1.14 3.96 -8.49
N LYS A 895 2.21 3.36 -9.03
CA LYS A 895 2.68 3.62 -10.40
C LYS A 895 1.71 3.03 -11.41
N THR A 896 1.77 3.52 -12.65
CA THR A 896 1.01 2.96 -13.77
C THR A 896 1.33 1.47 -13.92
N GLY A 897 0.28 0.64 -14.12
CA GLY A 897 0.39 -0.82 -14.23
C GLY A 897 0.45 -1.57 -12.90
N ILE A 898 0.56 -0.88 -11.76
CA ILE A 898 0.52 -1.50 -10.44
C ILE A 898 -0.88 -1.37 -9.84
N ALA A 899 -1.44 -2.48 -9.37
CA ALA A 899 -2.76 -2.55 -8.76
C ALA A 899 -2.73 -3.30 -7.44
N ALA A 900 -3.57 -2.90 -6.48
CA ALA A 900 -3.95 -3.76 -5.37
C ALA A 900 -4.99 -4.76 -5.87
N VAL A 901 -4.70 -6.05 -5.70
CA VAL A 901 -5.51 -7.16 -6.19
C VAL A 901 -5.97 -8.00 -5.01
N TYR A 902 -7.25 -8.30 -5.00
CA TYR A 902 -7.90 -9.19 -4.04
C TYR A 902 -8.90 -10.09 -4.76
N GLN A 903 -8.96 -11.35 -4.35
CA GLN A 903 -9.94 -12.33 -4.80
C GLN A 903 -10.41 -13.15 -3.58
N ASN A 904 -11.57 -13.78 -3.64
CA ASN A 904 -12.06 -14.67 -2.56
C ASN A 904 -10.97 -15.63 -2.09
N ASN A 905 -11.01 -15.92 -0.79
CA ASN A 905 -10.12 -16.86 -0.11
C ASN A 905 -8.66 -16.40 0.03
N TRP A 906 -8.30 -15.22 -0.48
CA TRP A 906 -7.00 -14.64 -0.19
C TRP A 906 -7.00 -14.07 1.24
N LEU A 907 -5.95 -14.35 2.00
CA LEU A 907 -5.81 -13.88 3.38
C LEU A 907 -5.67 -12.35 3.46
N GLU A 908 -4.98 -11.77 2.47
CA GLU A 908 -4.67 -10.36 2.39
C GLU A 908 -4.55 -9.90 0.94
N PRO A 909 -4.86 -8.63 0.64
CA PRO A 909 -4.66 -8.05 -0.68
C PRO A 909 -3.16 -7.95 -1.01
N VAL A 910 -2.81 -8.21 -2.27
CA VAL A 910 -1.42 -8.14 -2.77
C VAL A 910 -1.29 -7.00 -3.77
N LEU A 911 -0.09 -6.46 -3.96
CA LEU A 911 0.17 -5.60 -5.12
C LEU A 911 0.61 -6.47 -6.30
N CYS A 912 0.02 -6.22 -7.46
CA CYS A 912 0.37 -6.88 -8.72
C CYS A 912 0.87 -5.83 -9.70
N HIS A 913 2.04 -6.08 -10.29
CA HIS A 913 2.47 -5.38 -11.50
C HIS A 913 1.90 -6.14 -12.71
N ILE A 914 0.81 -5.60 -13.25
CA ILE A 914 0.03 -6.22 -14.32
C ILE A 914 0.88 -6.26 -15.60
N HIS A 915 0.90 -7.40 -16.28
CA HIS A 915 1.64 -7.53 -17.52
C HIS A 915 1.07 -6.58 -18.58
N PRO A 916 1.92 -5.92 -19.38
CA PRO A 916 1.44 -5.20 -20.56
C PRO A 916 0.85 -6.20 -21.54
N CYS A 917 -0.32 -5.88 -22.10
CA CYS A 917 -0.87 -6.64 -23.22
C CYS A 917 0.07 -6.54 -24.44
N ARG A 918 0.02 -7.53 -25.35
CA ARG A 918 0.88 -7.55 -26.56
C ARG A 918 0.79 -6.25 -27.33
N ASP A 919 1.87 -5.79 -27.95
CA ASP A 919 1.85 -4.57 -28.76
C ASP A 919 1.47 -4.91 -30.23
N ASP A 920 0.19 -5.21 -30.43
CA ASP A 920 -0.40 -5.70 -31.69
C ASP A 920 -1.63 -4.89 -32.13
N GLU A 921 -1.77 -3.67 -31.63
CA GLU A 921 -2.91 -2.80 -31.96
C GLU A 921 -2.93 -2.45 -33.45
N THR A 922 -4.04 -2.75 -34.11
CA THR A 922 -4.25 -2.40 -35.52
C THR A 922 -5.59 -1.68 -35.67
N PRO A 923 -5.64 -0.52 -36.34
CA PRO A 923 -6.91 0.18 -36.58
C PRO A 923 -7.93 -0.77 -37.21
N TYR A 924 -9.12 -0.85 -36.62
CA TYR A 924 -10.14 -1.76 -37.10
C TYR A 924 -10.56 -1.41 -38.53
N LEU A 925 -10.51 -2.41 -39.40
CA LEU A 925 -11.01 -2.35 -40.76
C LEU A 925 -12.13 -3.37 -40.93
N LEU A 926 -13.28 -2.90 -41.42
CA LEU A 926 -14.41 -3.76 -41.74
C LEU A 926 -13.99 -4.73 -42.87
N LYS A 927 -13.91 -6.03 -42.56
CA LYS A 927 -13.44 -7.07 -43.47
C LYS A 927 -14.41 -7.28 -44.65
N GLU A 928 -15.71 -7.39 -44.35
CA GLU A 928 -16.78 -7.51 -45.35
C GLU A 928 -18.04 -6.79 -44.86
N HIS A 929 -18.76 -6.12 -45.76
CA HIS A 929 -20.10 -5.63 -45.46
C HIS A 929 -21.05 -6.82 -45.46
N THR A 930 -21.73 -7.08 -44.35
CA THR A 930 -22.90 -7.96 -44.38
C THR A 930 -23.94 -7.31 -45.31
N GLU A 931 -24.23 -7.94 -46.45
CA GLU A 931 -25.21 -7.43 -47.41
C GLU A 931 -26.56 -7.30 -46.72
N ARG A 932 -27.01 -6.05 -46.56
CA ARG A 932 -28.33 -5.74 -46.02
C ARG A 932 -29.36 -5.95 -47.13
N THR A 933 -30.46 -6.63 -46.83
CA THR A 933 -31.69 -6.50 -47.62
C THR A 933 -32.21 -5.07 -47.47
N ASP A 934 -32.17 -4.30 -48.55
CA ASP A 934 -32.59 -2.90 -48.58
C ASP A 934 -34.07 -2.78 -48.22
N ASP A 935 -34.38 -2.14 -47.08
CA ASP A 935 -35.75 -1.93 -46.59
C ASP A 935 -36.59 -1.17 -47.62
N GLY A 936 -35.97 -0.30 -48.43
CA GLY A 936 -36.61 0.36 -49.56
C GLY A 936 -37.04 -0.62 -50.64
N LYS A 937 -36.13 -1.50 -51.08
CA LYS A 937 -36.45 -2.56 -52.07
C LYS A 937 -37.49 -3.54 -51.54
N MET A 938 -37.41 -3.92 -50.26
CA MET A 938 -38.40 -4.80 -49.64
C MET A 938 -39.78 -4.15 -49.59
N LYS A 939 -39.85 -2.84 -49.31
CA LYS A 939 -41.11 -2.07 -49.38
C LYS A 939 -41.62 -1.99 -50.80
N GLU A 940 -40.77 -1.68 -51.79
CA GLU A 940 -41.13 -1.67 -53.21
C GLU A 940 -41.70 -3.02 -53.65
N GLU A 941 -41.04 -4.15 -53.35
CA GLU A 941 -41.54 -5.49 -53.69
C GLU A 941 -42.93 -5.78 -53.07
N VAL A 942 -43.17 -5.33 -51.84
CA VAL A 942 -44.47 -5.49 -51.16
C VAL A 942 -45.53 -4.57 -51.78
N ILE A 943 -45.18 -3.33 -52.11
CA ILE A 943 -46.08 -2.36 -52.76
C ILE A 943 -46.45 -2.84 -54.17
N ASP A 944 -45.49 -3.30 -54.97
CA ASP A 944 -45.73 -3.86 -56.29
C ASP A 944 -46.74 -5.01 -56.23
N TYR A 945 -46.61 -5.89 -55.24
CA TYR A 945 -47.57 -6.96 -55.00
C TYR A 945 -48.95 -6.45 -54.57
N LEU A 946 -49.01 -5.42 -53.72
CA LEU A 946 -50.28 -4.80 -53.28
C LEU A 946 -51.04 -4.15 -54.44
N MET A 947 -50.34 -3.59 -55.43
CA MET A 947 -50.89 -2.89 -56.59
C MET A 947 -51.39 -3.82 -57.71
N LEU A 948 -51.14 -5.13 -57.62
CA LEU A 948 -51.66 -6.09 -58.59
C LEU A 948 -53.20 -6.17 -58.59
N PRO A 949 -53.85 -6.27 -59.76
CA PRO A 949 -55.27 -6.60 -59.85
C PRO A 949 -55.58 -7.90 -59.10
N ALA A 950 -56.72 -7.96 -58.41
CA ALA A 950 -57.11 -9.13 -57.60
C ALA A 950 -57.00 -10.49 -58.33
N PRO A 951 -57.34 -10.62 -59.64
CA PRO A 951 -57.14 -11.88 -60.38
C PRO A 951 -55.67 -12.26 -60.54
N LYS A 952 -54.79 -11.29 -60.85
CA LYS A 952 -53.35 -11.52 -61.05
C LYS A 952 -52.63 -11.85 -59.75
N LYS A 953 -53.09 -11.31 -58.61
CA LYS A 953 -52.62 -11.69 -57.27
C LYS A 953 -52.79 -13.20 -57.02
N MET A 954 -53.92 -13.77 -57.45
CA MET A 954 -54.25 -15.18 -57.22
C MET A 954 -53.43 -16.16 -58.06
N GLU A 955 -52.74 -15.67 -59.11
CA GLU A 955 -51.90 -16.48 -60.01
C GLU A 955 -50.44 -16.61 -59.54
N ILE A 956 -50.05 -15.89 -58.47
CA ILE A 956 -48.67 -15.89 -57.98
C ILE A 956 -48.33 -17.15 -57.18
N ASN A 957 -47.14 -17.71 -57.43
CA ASN A 957 -46.63 -18.92 -56.82
C ASN A 957 -46.47 -18.79 -55.28
N SER A 958 -46.82 -19.84 -54.54
CA SER A 958 -46.68 -19.95 -53.08
C SER A 958 -45.26 -19.72 -52.58
N ASN A 959 -44.23 -20.07 -53.36
CA ASN A 959 -42.83 -19.83 -52.96
C ASN A 959 -42.50 -18.33 -52.89
N LYS A 960 -42.99 -17.52 -53.85
CA LYS A 960 -42.76 -16.08 -53.84
C LYS A 960 -43.54 -15.39 -52.71
N ILE A 961 -44.73 -15.90 -52.39
CA ILE A 961 -45.51 -15.44 -51.23
C ILE A 961 -44.76 -15.75 -49.93
N ALA A 962 -44.16 -16.93 -49.78
CA ALA A 962 -43.37 -17.27 -48.60
C ALA A 962 -42.11 -16.39 -48.44
N GLU A 963 -41.46 -16.00 -49.55
CA GLU A 963 -40.37 -15.01 -49.54
C GLU A 963 -40.86 -13.64 -49.08
N LEU A 964 -41.99 -13.15 -49.63
CA LEU A 964 -42.59 -11.88 -49.23
C LEU A 964 -43.02 -11.89 -47.76
N GLU A 965 -43.62 -12.99 -47.27
CA GLU A 965 -43.94 -13.17 -45.85
C GLU A 965 -42.68 -13.00 -44.98
N LYS A 966 -41.57 -13.69 -45.31
CA LYS A 966 -40.29 -13.54 -44.59
C LYS A 966 -39.76 -12.11 -44.62
N SER A 967 -39.90 -11.42 -45.76
CA SER A 967 -39.49 -10.03 -45.90
C SER A 967 -40.31 -9.10 -45.00
N VAL A 968 -41.63 -9.31 -44.89
CA VAL A 968 -42.51 -8.48 -44.05
C VAL A 968 -42.16 -8.54 -42.56
N TYR A 969 -41.72 -9.70 -42.06
CA TYR A 969 -41.26 -9.81 -40.67
C TYR A 969 -40.08 -8.88 -40.36
N LYS A 970 -39.19 -8.67 -41.34
CA LYS A 970 -37.98 -7.85 -41.21
C LYS A 970 -38.21 -6.35 -41.43
N LEU A 971 -39.32 -5.97 -42.06
CA LEU A 971 -39.64 -4.57 -42.39
C LEU A 971 -39.77 -3.72 -41.11
N GLN A 972 -39.23 -2.51 -41.15
CA GLN A 972 -39.38 -1.54 -40.05
C GLN A 972 -40.70 -0.77 -40.17
N ILE A 973 -41.80 -1.47 -39.93
CA ILE A 973 -43.17 -0.94 -39.91
C ILE A 973 -43.91 -1.47 -38.68
N ALA A 974 -45.01 -0.82 -38.32
CA ALA A 974 -45.82 -1.21 -37.19
C ALA A 974 -46.40 -2.64 -37.34
N SER A 975 -46.56 -3.31 -36.21
CA SER A 975 -46.95 -4.72 -36.12
C SER A 975 -48.36 -4.97 -36.66
N ASP A 976 -49.29 -4.04 -36.43
CA ASP A 976 -50.64 -4.05 -37.00
C ASP A 976 -50.63 -4.09 -38.53
N THR A 977 -49.80 -3.24 -39.15
CA THR A 977 -49.61 -3.23 -40.60
C THR A 977 -48.98 -4.54 -41.11
N LYS A 978 -47.98 -5.09 -40.41
CA LYS A 978 -47.39 -6.39 -40.79
C LYS A 978 -48.45 -7.49 -40.82
N ILE A 979 -49.28 -7.54 -39.79
CA ILE A 979 -50.38 -8.49 -39.67
C ILE A 979 -51.37 -8.32 -40.82
N ASP A 980 -51.76 -7.09 -41.15
CA ASP A 980 -52.67 -6.80 -42.26
C ASP A 980 -52.07 -7.24 -43.61
N ILE A 981 -50.77 -7.03 -43.83
CA ILE A 981 -50.05 -7.51 -45.03
C ILE A 981 -50.05 -9.05 -45.11
N ILE A 982 -49.75 -9.74 -44.01
CA ILE A 982 -49.73 -11.20 -43.98
C ILE A 982 -51.15 -11.77 -44.20
N LYS A 983 -52.18 -11.14 -43.60
CA LYS A 983 -53.59 -11.48 -43.88
C LYS A 983 -53.92 -11.23 -45.35
N TYR A 984 -53.46 -10.13 -45.92
CA TYR A 984 -53.65 -9.83 -47.35
C TYR A 984 -53.05 -10.92 -48.23
N PHE A 985 -51.84 -11.42 -47.95
CA PHE A 985 -51.24 -12.50 -48.76
C PHE A 985 -52.07 -13.78 -48.81
N ARG A 986 -52.83 -14.09 -47.75
CA ARG A 986 -53.64 -15.32 -47.64
C ARG A 986 -55.11 -15.14 -47.99
N GLU A 987 -55.61 -13.90 -48.04
CA GLU A 987 -57.01 -13.59 -48.32
C GLU A 987 -57.38 -13.79 -49.80
N LYS A 988 -58.51 -14.46 -50.02
CA LYS A 988 -59.06 -14.83 -51.34
C LYS A 988 -60.34 -14.08 -51.69
N ASN A 989 -61.02 -13.46 -50.71
CA ASN A 989 -62.25 -12.71 -50.95
C ASN A 989 -61.94 -11.31 -51.54
N PRO A 990 -62.44 -10.96 -52.74
CA PRO A 990 -62.17 -9.68 -53.40
C PRO A 990 -62.50 -8.43 -52.58
N ASP A 991 -63.61 -8.43 -51.84
CA ASP A 991 -64.05 -7.26 -51.06
C ASP A 991 -63.10 -7.01 -49.88
N LYS A 992 -62.72 -8.08 -49.18
CA LYS A 992 -61.74 -8.03 -48.07
C LYS A 992 -60.33 -7.70 -48.55
N ILE A 993 -59.95 -8.15 -49.75
CA ILE A 993 -58.67 -7.79 -50.38
C ILE A 993 -58.62 -6.28 -50.57
N GLN A 994 -59.70 -5.66 -51.04
CA GLN A 994 -59.75 -4.22 -51.25
C GLN A 994 -59.74 -3.45 -49.92
N GLU A 995 -60.46 -3.91 -48.90
CA GLU A 995 -60.43 -3.33 -47.54
C GLU A 995 -59.02 -3.38 -46.93
N LEU A 996 -58.38 -4.55 -46.95
CA LEU A 996 -57.02 -4.72 -46.44
C LEU A 996 -56.02 -3.88 -47.22
N ARG A 997 -56.15 -3.82 -48.56
CA ARG A 997 -55.32 -2.96 -49.40
C ARG A 997 -55.41 -1.50 -48.98
N SER A 998 -56.63 -0.97 -48.78
CA SER A 998 -56.83 0.42 -48.38
C SER A 998 -56.13 0.73 -47.06
N ARG A 999 -56.31 -0.13 -46.06
CA ARG A 999 -55.65 -0.01 -44.75
C ARG A 999 -54.13 -0.07 -44.83
N ILE A 1000 -53.59 -1.04 -45.58
CA ILE A 1000 -52.16 -1.26 -45.71
C ILE A 1000 -51.50 -0.05 -46.39
N VAL A 1001 -52.04 0.38 -47.54
CA VAL A 1001 -51.51 1.52 -48.31
C VAL A 1001 -51.50 2.78 -47.45
N TYR A 1002 -52.61 3.08 -46.75
CA TYR A 1002 -52.67 4.24 -45.85
C TYR A 1002 -51.60 4.20 -44.75
N SER A 1003 -51.32 3.01 -44.20
CA SER A 1003 -50.32 2.86 -43.14
C SER A 1003 -48.87 2.85 -43.64
N MET A 1004 -48.60 2.35 -44.85
CA MET A 1004 -47.24 2.22 -45.39
C MET A 1004 -46.64 3.56 -45.86
N PHE A 1005 -47.47 4.50 -46.32
CA PHE A 1005 -47.01 5.75 -46.93
C PHE A 1005 -46.93 6.96 -45.96
N ASN A 1006 -46.95 6.72 -44.64
CA ASN A 1006 -47.01 7.78 -43.62
C ASN A 1006 -48.11 8.83 -43.93
N SER A 1007 -49.26 8.35 -44.39
CA SER A 1007 -50.27 9.17 -45.05
C SER A 1007 -50.83 10.28 -44.16
N GLU A 1008 -50.92 10.07 -42.84
CA GLU A 1008 -51.39 11.10 -41.90
C GLU A 1008 -50.49 12.34 -41.89
N THR A 1009 -49.18 12.14 -41.83
CA THR A 1009 -48.22 13.25 -41.84
C THR A 1009 -48.24 13.97 -43.19
N ALA A 1010 -48.28 13.20 -44.29
CA ALA A 1010 -48.34 13.74 -45.64
C ALA A 1010 -49.62 14.58 -45.86
N LEU A 1011 -50.76 14.12 -45.33
CA LEU A 1011 -52.04 14.83 -45.42
C LEU A 1011 -52.03 16.12 -44.59
N VAL A 1012 -51.52 16.09 -43.35
CA VAL A 1012 -51.41 17.30 -42.51
C VAL A 1012 -50.55 18.37 -43.18
N LEU A 1013 -49.42 17.98 -43.77
CA LEU A 1013 -48.53 18.90 -44.48
C LEU A 1013 -49.16 19.38 -45.79
N SER A 1014 -49.78 18.51 -46.56
CA SER A 1014 -50.38 18.88 -47.85
C SER A 1014 -51.60 19.78 -47.69
N ASN A 1015 -52.31 19.65 -46.57
CA ASN A 1015 -53.44 20.50 -46.22
C ASN A 1015 -53.07 21.99 -46.06
N THR A 1016 -51.79 22.36 -46.00
CA THR A 1016 -51.39 23.78 -46.07
C THR A 1016 -51.62 24.38 -47.46
N GLU A 1017 -51.60 23.56 -48.52
CA GLU A 1017 -51.81 23.95 -49.92
C GLU A 1017 -53.24 23.65 -50.40
N ARG A 1018 -54.20 23.46 -49.49
CA ARG A 1018 -55.59 23.06 -49.79
C ARG A 1018 -56.33 24.01 -50.76
N HIS A 1019 -55.85 25.24 -50.92
CA HIS A 1019 -56.45 26.23 -51.82
C HIS A 1019 -56.29 25.91 -53.31
N ASP A 1020 -55.36 25.01 -53.68
CA ASP A 1020 -55.16 24.54 -55.06
C ASP A 1020 -54.92 23.03 -55.08
N ILE A 1021 -55.85 22.29 -55.68
CA ILE A 1021 -55.78 20.82 -55.77
C ILE A 1021 -54.55 20.33 -56.56
N HIS A 1022 -54.05 21.12 -57.52
CA HIS A 1022 -52.83 20.77 -58.25
C HIS A 1022 -51.59 20.87 -57.36
N SER A 1023 -51.48 21.96 -56.60
CA SER A 1023 -50.41 22.15 -55.61
C SER A 1023 -50.51 21.15 -54.46
N TRP A 1024 -51.72 20.84 -53.99
CA TRP A 1024 -51.98 19.78 -53.00
C TRP A 1024 -51.57 18.39 -53.51
N TYR A 1025 -51.91 18.06 -54.77
CA TYR A 1025 -51.53 16.79 -55.41
C TYR A 1025 -50.01 16.65 -55.50
N ASN A 1026 -49.31 17.68 -55.96
CA ASN A 1026 -47.84 17.66 -56.03
C ASN A 1026 -47.19 17.61 -54.64
N MET A 1027 -47.76 18.31 -53.65
CA MET A 1027 -47.30 18.25 -52.27
C MET A 1027 -47.45 16.84 -51.69
N MET A 1028 -48.57 16.16 -51.97
CA MET A 1028 -48.75 14.77 -51.57
C MET A 1028 -47.72 13.84 -52.23
N LEU A 1029 -47.45 13.99 -53.54
CA LEU A 1029 -46.39 13.21 -54.20
C LEU A 1029 -45.01 13.43 -53.55
N GLU A 1030 -44.69 14.67 -53.17
CA GLU A 1030 -43.42 15.02 -52.54
C GLU A 1030 -43.31 14.51 -51.09
N LYS A 1031 -44.43 14.47 -50.34
CA LYS A 1031 -44.44 14.17 -48.89
C LYS A 1031 -44.77 12.73 -48.52
N LEU A 1032 -45.23 11.90 -49.46
CA LEU A 1032 -45.44 10.48 -49.20
C LEU A 1032 -44.09 9.74 -49.08
N GLU A 1033 -43.95 8.96 -48.02
CA GLU A 1033 -42.77 8.11 -47.79
C GLU A 1033 -43.24 6.66 -47.58
N PRO A 1034 -42.84 5.69 -48.43
CA PRO A 1034 -41.86 5.79 -49.51
C PRO A 1034 -42.32 6.65 -50.70
N ASN A 1035 -41.37 7.30 -51.39
CA ASN A 1035 -41.65 8.20 -52.51
C ASN A 1035 -42.29 7.42 -53.68
N ILE A 1036 -43.43 7.93 -54.19
CA ILE A 1036 -44.18 7.31 -55.28
C ILE A 1036 -43.89 7.91 -56.68
N GLU A 1037 -42.98 8.86 -56.81
CA GLU A 1037 -42.58 9.47 -58.09
C GLU A 1037 -42.11 8.45 -59.12
N ASN A 1038 -41.51 7.34 -58.68
CA ASN A 1038 -41.01 6.27 -59.54
C ASN A 1038 -42.13 5.32 -60.06
N PHE A 1039 -43.36 5.44 -59.55
CA PHE A 1039 -44.50 4.64 -60.00
C PHE A 1039 -45.12 5.23 -61.27
N SER A 1040 -45.84 4.40 -62.03
CA SER A 1040 -46.59 4.89 -63.19
C SER A 1040 -47.63 5.94 -62.75
N GLN A 1041 -47.93 6.92 -63.62
CA GLN A 1041 -48.93 7.97 -63.32
C GLN A 1041 -50.27 7.37 -62.85
N LEU A 1042 -50.69 6.27 -63.49
CA LEU A 1042 -51.90 5.53 -63.16
C LEU A 1042 -51.85 4.94 -61.74
N ASP A 1043 -50.68 4.46 -61.29
CA ASP A 1043 -50.52 3.87 -59.96
C ASP A 1043 -50.37 4.94 -58.88
N GLN A 1044 -49.76 6.09 -59.18
CA GLN A 1044 -49.77 7.28 -58.31
C GLN A 1044 -51.20 7.75 -58.03
N ASP A 1045 -52.01 7.90 -59.08
CA ASP A 1045 -53.41 8.32 -58.96
C ASP A 1045 -54.23 7.32 -58.12
N LYS A 1046 -54.00 6.01 -58.30
CA LYS A 1046 -54.64 4.96 -57.48
C LYS A 1046 -54.21 5.04 -56.01
N ILE A 1047 -52.93 5.18 -55.72
CA ILE A 1047 -52.42 5.25 -54.34
C ILE A 1047 -53.03 6.45 -53.63
N LEU A 1048 -53.02 7.62 -54.27
CA LEU A 1048 -53.61 8.85 -53.71
C LEU A 1048 -55.11 8.73 -53.51
N ALA A 1049 -55.84 8.13 -54.46
CA ALA A 1049 -57.27 7.87 -54.32
C ALA A 1049 -57.57 6.91 -53.16
N ILE A 1050 -56.76 5.85 -52.98
CA ILE A 1050 -56.88 4.91 -51.86
C ILE A 1050 -56.65 5.62 -50.53
N ILE A 1051 -55.59 6.41 -50.42
CA ILE A 1051 -55.25 7.17 -49.21
C ILE A 1051 -56.38 8.15 -48.84
N ALA A 1052 -56.87 8.93 -49.80
CA ALA A 1052 -57.93 9.91 -49.56
C ALA A 1052 -59.26 9.24 -49.16
N ASN A 1053 -59.60 8.09 -49.76
CA ASN A 1053 -60.78 7.31 -49.38
C ASN A 1053 -60.67 6.78 -47.94
N GLU A 1054 -59.56 6.13 -47.60
CA GLU A 1054 -59.33 5.59 -46.25
C GLU A 1054 -59.29 6.71 -45.19
N HIS A 1055 -58.68 7.85 -45.50
CA HIS A 1055 -58.65 9.01 -44.59
C HIS A 1055 -60.05 9.54 -44.27
N ALA A 1056 -60.88 9.69 -45.29
CA ALA A 1056 -62.26 10.17 -45.14
C ALA A 1056 -63.10 9.20 -44.31
N GLU A 1057 -62.88 7.89 -44.45
CA GLU A 1057 -63.56 6.87 -43.65
C GLU A 1057 -63.12 6.85 -42.18
N ARG A 1058 -61.85 7.11 -41.90
CA ARG A 1058 -61.30 7.14 -40.53
C ARG A 1058 -61.71 8.39 -39.75
N ILE A 1059 -61.52 9.58 -40.33
CA ILE A 1059 -61.71 10.84 -39.61
C ILE A 1059 -63.17 11.28 -39.59
N LYS A 1060 -63.96 10.91 -40.61
CA LYS A 1060 -65.40 11.23 -40.73
C LYS A 1060 -65.73 12.73 -40.57
N THR A 1061 -64.80 13.61 -40.97
CA THR A 1061 -65.03 15.06 -41.02
C THR A 1061 -65.47 15.49 -42.41
N GLN A 1062 -66.21 16.61 -42.47
CA GLN A 1062 -66.65 17.19 -43.74
C GLN A 1062 -65.46 17.62 -44.62
N ASP A 1063 -64.39 18.11 -43.99
CA ASP A 1063 -63.15 18.49 -44.66
C ASP A 1063 -62.48 17.32 -45.41
N ALA A 1064 -62.40 16.15 -44.77
CA ALA A 1064 -61.79 14.97 -45.39
C ALA A 1064 -62.64 14.45 -46.58
N ALA A 1065 -63.96 14.59 -46.51
CA ALA A 1065 -64.86 14.20 -47.58
C ALA A 1065 -64.75 15.11 -48.82
N GLU A 1066 -64.56 16.42 -48.61
CA GLU A 1066 -64.37 17.41 -49.68
C GLU A 1066 -63.06 17.18 -50.44
N ILE A 1067 -61.94 17.00 -49.73
CA ILE A 1067 -60.62 16.74 -50.33
C ILE A 1067 -60.66 15.48 -51.21
N ARG A 1068 -61.33 14.42 -50.74
CA ARG A 1068 -61.53 13.19 -51.50
C ARG A 1068 -62.31 13.46 -52.80
N GLU A 1069 -63.40 14.22 -52.75
CA GLU A 1069 -64.20 14.53 -53.94
C GLU A 1069 -63.45 15.40 -54.97
N GLU A 1070 -62.70 16.40 -54.50
CA GLU A 1070 -61.90 17.27 -55.36
C GLU A 1070 -60.75 16.51 -56.03
N LEU A 1071 -60.05 15.66 -55.28
CA LEU A 1071 -58.99 14.79 -55.82
C LEU A 1071 -59.53 13.83 -56.88
N LEU A 1072 -60.66 13.17 -56.63
CA LEU A 1072 -61.27 12.25 -57.60
C LEU A 1072 -61.76 12.97 -58.86
N LYS A 1073 -62.25 14.21 -58.75
CA LYS A 1073 -62.58 15.05 -59.93
C LYS A 1073 -61.33 15.43 -60.71
N TYR A 1074 -60.27 15.80 -60.02
CA TYR A 1074 -58.99 16.16 -60.64
C TYR A 1074 -58.37 14.98 -61.40
N ILE A 1075 -58.31 13.78 -60.79
CA ILE A 1075 -57.81 12.56 -61.45
C ILE A 1075 -58.64 12.22 -62.70
N LYS A 1076 -59.98 12.26 -62.61
CA LYS A 1076 -60.87 12.01 -63.76
C LYS A 1076 -60.69 13.03 -64.89
N SER A 1077 -60.36 14.29 -64.57
CA SER A 1077 -60.11 15.32 -65.57
C SER A 1077 -58.80 15.11 -66.34
N ARG A 1078 -57.83 14.37 -65.76
CA ARG A 1078 -56.57 13.97 -66.40
C ARG A 1078 -56.70 12.72 -67.26
N GLU A 1079 -57.55 11.76 -66.90
CA GLU A 1079 -57.79 10.54 -67.70
C GLU A 1079 -58.51 10.81 -69.05
N GLN A 1080 -59.07 12.01 -69.25
CA GLN A 1080 -59.77 12.41 -70.48
C GLN A 1080 -58.89 13.15 -71.52
N VAL A 1081 -57.57 13.24 -71.28
CA VAL A 1081 -56.59 13.92 -72.16
C VAL A 1081 -55.66 12.93 -72.85
#